data_AF-A0A814ZKL2-F1
#
_entry.id   AF-A0A814ZKL2-F1
#
_cell.length_a   1.000
_cell.length_b   1.000
_cell.length_c   1.000
_cell.angle_alpha   90.00
_cell.angle_beta   90.00
_cell.angle_gamma   90.00
#
_symmetry.space_group_name_H-M   'P 1'
#
loop_
_entity.id
_entity.type
_entity.pdbx_description
1 polymer ?
#
loop_
_entity_poly.entity_id
_entity_poly.type
_entity_poly.pdbx_seq_one_letter_code
_entity_poly.pdbx_strand_id
1 'polypeptide(L)'
;MLDNGKNESNPLRGYANTPILPLSKACAPLQEHLHNLSFYVDMALEDTPEQPLDGLTIDESAAIRLYTIEWDAPHHSLYSMLNFHLKATNRQELLPYFKYLKLFISALSKLQCVPSLTVWRGVTKNLTEDFPLDSRVTWWAFSSCTTEMTVLENNMYLGREGDRTLFSVEAINGRSIRDHSHFVTENEILLLPGTHMVVQSQLSPAPNLYIIHLKQIKPDEELLELPFEGAHIFPKEMHPWYWKKRFSIPMIFLMILIITGVIIGAVLGTRKSFIPHVLPCTNPFESFGSINGGQYPSSIVLAHFTNDTYLDAAITVANESSVIIFLGDPTNILHSSKIITGEQPVSIITADFNNDTRKDLAIVNSGDNTIIVALGIGNGLFQSQNTYSVGSSPSSILSDDFNNDNKLDLIVVSQDSNTVNVLLGDGLGNFIVSSNNSVGYYPSFAVSADFNNDSKLDLVVTNSFDNTISVLLGYGNGSFLIHMTYATGSYPTFLISDDFNNDNILDIAVINNKNNTISILLGIGNGSFYSQYTYTTGSSPICLRSSDFNKDNNIDLAIVNSDDDSIIIFFGYGNGTFAEEATYATGNYPVYLVFGDYNNDNNTDLVVINNEDATVSLFTGRANGTFVFVQSYGTGNSPISLTVADFDNNGILDFAVVEQTDNTVSVLLGIGRGVFQMALNYTVGKNPSFIISSDFDNDNNQDLIIANSDADSVSVLYGNGDGFFHPPLNVTVGSLPSSLTSIDLNKDGYIDLIVVNNGENNIRILLNDGNKTFYMYSNYSVGKSPSSIVSSDFNRDGNIDLAVTSKDDDIVSVLFNRGNGSFYTSANYTVGKSPSCVICADVNKDTYGDLIVANYGQNTISILFNNGAGIFYNISTFIVGRYPTSLVAVDFNNDEHLDLAVANSGSNSVSVLLGISNGTFQSQIKYTPGIFPTSIASGDLNNDQKPDLIVTNGKSNDAYIFLNNCPK
;
A
#
# COMPACT_ATOMS: atom_id res chain seq x y z
N MET A 1 -21.94 21.78 -56.09
CA MET A 1 -22.77 22.08 -57.29
C MET A 1 -22.65 20.93 -58.28
N LEU A 2 -23.79 20.51 -58.85
CA LEU A 2 -23.98 19.76 -60.09
C LEU A 2 -23.09 18.53 -60.38
N ASP A 3 -23.73 17.36 -60.28
CA ASP A 3 -23.50 16.23 -61.17
C ASP A 3 -23.52 16.69 -62.65
N ASN A 4 -22.58 16.16 -63.44
CA ASN A 4 -22.62 16.20 -64.90
C ASN A 4 -21.58 15.24 -65.51
N GLY A 5 -22.01 14.00 -65.79
CA GLY A 5 -21.42 13.20 -66.87
C GLY A 5 -20.65 11.94 -66.47
N LYS A 6 -21.28 10.79 -66.75
CA LYS A 6 -20.67 9.49 -67.10
C LYS A 6 -19.22 9.23 -66.60
N ASN A 7 -19.09 8.94 -65.31
CA ASN A 7 -17.98 8.12 -64.81
C ASN A 7 -18.58 6.84 -64.20
N GLU A 8 -18.41 5.72 -64.91
CA GLU A 8 -18.69 4.37 -64.38
C GLU A 8 -17.62 3.93 -63.35
N SER A 9 -16.64 4.81 -63.09
CA SER A 9 -15.50 4.68 -62.20
C SER A 9 -15.69 5.26 -60.79
N ASN A 10 -16.92 5.68 -60.42
CA ASN A 10 -17.23 6.06 -59.02
C ASN A 10 -17.51 4.79 -58.19
N PRO A 11 -16.61 4.37 -57.29
CA PRO A 11 -16.74 3.10 -56.57
C PRO A 11 -17.85 3.13 -55.49
N LEU A 12 -18.30 4.30 -55.06
CA LEU A 12 -19.29 4.46 -53.98
C LEU A 12 -20.74 4.19 -54.42
N ARG A 13 -20.99 4.12 -55.73
CA ARG A 13 -22.37 4.09 -56.25
C ARG A 13 -23.09 2.80 -55.86
N GLY A 14 -24.18 2.93 -55.11
CA GLY A 14 -24.94 1.80 -54.55
C GLY A 14 -24.25 1.05 -53.40
N TYR A 15 -23.09 1.49 -52.91
CA TYR A 15 -22.37 0.86 -51.78
C TYR A 15 -23.20 0.85 -50.48
N ALA A 16 -24.05 1.84 -50.27
CA ALA A 16 -25.01 1.85 -49.15
C ALA A 16 -25.95 0.62 -49.16
N ASN A 17 -26.28 0.07 -50.33
CA ASN A 17 -27.25 -1.01 -50.50
C ASN A 17 -26.64 -2.43 -50.46
N THR A 18 -25.33 -2.58 -50.27
CA THR A 18 -24.72 -3.91 -50.08
C THR A 18 -25.04 -4.48 -48.69
N PRO A 19 -25.13 -5.81 -48.50
CA PRO A 19 -25.24 -6.39 -47.17
C PRO A 19 -23.93 -6.18 -46.38
N ILE A 20 -24.03 -6.04 -45.06
CA ILE A 20 -22.92 -6.30 -44.14
C ILE A 20 -22.57 -7.79 -44.23
N LEU A 21 -21.29 -8.13 -44.12
CA LEU A 21 -20.78 -9.50 -44.28
C LEU A 21 -19.98 -9.89 -43.04
N PRO A 22 -19.97 -11.19 -42.65
CA PRO A 22 -19.06 -11.71 -41.64
C PRO A 22 -17.60 -11.39 -41.94
N LEU A 23 -16.76 -11.24 -40.91
CA LEU A 23 -15.42 -10.68 -40.96
C LEU A 23 -14.54 -11.37 -42.03
N SER A 24 -14.52 -12.71 -42.05
CA SER A 24 -13.78 -13.49 -43.06
C SER A 24 -14.21 -13.20 -44.50
N LYS A 25 -15.48 -12.89 -44.76
CA LYS A 25 -16.02 -12.50 -46.08
C LYS A 25 -15.86 -11.01 -46.37
N ALA A 26 -15.76 -10.19 -45.34
CA ALA A 26 -15.49 -8.76 -45.43
C ALA A 26 -14.01 -8.50 -45.76
N CYS A 27 -13.09 -9.25 -45.13
CA CYS A 27 -11.65 -9.20 -45.31
C CYS A 27 -11.14 -9.91 -46.58
N ALA A 28 -11.91 -10.81 -47.19
CA ALA A 28 -11.49 -11.58 -48.37
C ALA A 28 -10.83 -10.78 -49.53
N PRO A 29 -11.26 -9.55 -49.91
CA PRO A 29 -10.57 -8.77 -50.95
C PRO A 29 -9.21 -8.21 -50.53
N LEU A 30 -8.92 -8.18 -49.24
CA LEU A 30 -7.69 -7.64 -48.65
C LEU A 30 -6.57 -8.69 -48.57
N GLN A 31 -6.86 -9.98 -48.77
CA GLN A 31 -5.87 -11.06 -48.71
C GLN A 31 -4.75 -10.92 -49.76
N GLU A 32 -5.02 -10.25 -50.89
CA GLU A 32 -4.00 -9.93 -51.92
C GLU A 32 -3.19 -8.66 -51.59
N HIS A 33 -3.58 -7.92 -50.55
CA HIS A 33 -3.04 -6.60 -50.18
C HIS A 33 -2.36 -6.57 -48.80
N LEU A 34 -2.72 -7.51 -47.91
CA LEU A 34 -2.28 -7.56 -46.50
C LEU A 34 -1.65 -8.92 -46.19
N HIS A 35 -0.44 -8.92 -45.62
CA HIS A 35 0.33 -10.12 -45.32
C HIS A 35 -0.23 -10.86 -44.10
N ASN A 36 -0.34 -12.19 -44.14
CA ASN A 36 -0.90 -13.03 -43.06
C ASN A 36 -2.34 -12.66 -42.59
N LEU A 37 -3.10 -11.84 -43.32
CA LEU A 37 -4.43 -11.36 -42.91
C LEU A 37 -5.37 -12.44 -42.36
N SER A 38 -5.39 -13.63 -42.96
CA SER A 38 -6.23 -14.74 -42.49
C SER A 38 -5.90 -15.19 -41.06
N PHE A 39 -4.61 -15.25 -40.69
CA PHE A 39 -4.19 -15.59 -39.34
C PHE A 39 -4.71 -14.55 -38.32
N TYR A 40 -4.55 -13.25 -38.62
CA TYR A 40 -5.06 -12.20 -37.73
C TYR A 40 -6.60 -12.12 -37.71
N VAL A 41 -7.29 -12.48 -38.80
CA VAL A 41 -8.76 -12.59 -38.84
C VAL A 41 -9.25 -13.75 -37.95
N ASP A 42 -8.59 -14.91 -38.01
CA ASP A 42 -8.93 -16.06 -37.18
C ASP A 42 -8.63 -15.74 -35.70
N MET A 43 -7.45 -15.17 -35.39
CA MET A 43 -7.07 -14.71 -34.05
C MET A 43 -8.04 -13.66 -33.49
N ALA A 44 -8.43 -12.65 -34.28
CA ALA A 44 -9.41 -11.64 -33.85
C ALA A 44 -10.80 -12.21 -33.54
N LEU A 45 -11.17 -13.35 -34.14
CA LEU A 45 -12.41 -14.07 -33.86
C LEU A 45 -12.28 -14.98 -32.62
N GLU A 46 -11.14 -15.65 -32.45
CA GLU A 46 -10.85 -16.48 -31.26
C GLU A 46 -10.69 -15.62 -30.00
N ASP A 47 -10.07 -14.44 -30.11
CA ASP A 47 -9.93 -13.46 -29.04
C ASP A 47 -11.24 -12.71 -28.70
N THR A 48 -12.33 -12.87 -29.47
CA THR A 48 -13.59 -12.14 -29.26
C THR A 48 -14.57 -12.97 -28.40
N PRO A 49 -15.10 -12.43 -27.28
CA PRO A 49 -16.08 -13.14 -26.45
C PRO A 49 -17.33 -13.61 -27.22
N GLU A 50 -17.91 -14.76 -26.82
CA GLU A 50 -19.14 -15.29 -27.44
C GLU A 50 -20.34 -14.31 -27.34
N GLN A 51 -20.33 -13.41 -26.37
CA GLN A 51 -21.29 -12.32 -26.21
C GLN A 51 -20.54 -11.00 -25.98
N PRO A 52 -20.21 -10.24 -27.04
CA PRO A 52 -19.59 -8.92 -26.92
C PRO A 52 -20.54 -7.90 -26.27
N LEU A 53 -19.94 -6.86 -25.67
CA LEU A 53 -20.65 -5.70 -25.14
C LEU A 53 -21.21 -4.78 -26.26
N ASP A 54 -21.82 -3.65 -25.87
CA ASP A 54 -22.39 -2.60 -26.74
C ASP A 54 -23.38 -3.07 -27.83
N GLY A 55 -23.95 -4.28 -27.70
CA GLY A 55 -24.83 -4.85 -28.71
C GLY A 55 -24.12 -5.16 -30.04
N LEU A 56 -22.79 -5.33 -30.01
CA LEU A 56 -22.02 -5.79 -31.16
C LEU A 56 -22.25 -7.28 -31.41
N THR A 57 -22.26 -7.66 -32.69
CA THR A 57 -22.07 -9.07 -33.06
C THR A 57 -20.60 -9.46 -32.94
N ILE A 58 -20.31 -10.77 -32.83
CA ILE A 58 -18.93 -11.30 -32.82
C ILE A 58 -18.13 -10.76 -34.02
N ASP A 59 -18.71 -10.76 -35.23
CA ASP A 59 -18.09 -10.19 -36.43
C ASP A 59 -17.77 -8.68 -36.32
N GLU A 60 -18.62 -7.90 -35.62
CA GLU A 60 -18.42 -6.45 -35.42
C GLU A 60 -17.36 -6.16 -34.36
N SER A 61 -17.36 -6.90 -33.25
CA SER A 61 -16.33 -6.80 -32.20
C SER A 61 -14.96 -7.24 -32.73
N ALA A 62 -14.90 -8.40 -33.41
CA ALA A 62 -13.68 -8.89 -34.05
C ALA A 62 -13.18 -7.96 -35.16
N ALA A 63 -14.06 -7.21 -35.84
CA ALA A 63 -13.64 -6.18 -36.79
C ALA A 63 -12.90 -5.01 -36.11
N ILE A 64 -13.24 -4.67 -34.86
CA ILE A 64 -12.52 -3.69 -34.04
C ILE A 64 -11.20 -4.30 -33.54
N ARG A 65 -11.23 -5.50 -32.96
CA ARG A 65 -10.01 -6.17 -32.47
C ARG A 65 -8.95 -6.32 -33.58
N LEU A 66 -9.37 -6.72 -34.79
CA LEU A 66 -8.52 -6.79 -35.99
C LEU A 66 -7.94 -5.43 -36.45
N TYR A 67 -8.61 -4.31 -36.14
CA TYR A 67 -8.08 -2.98 -36.43
C TYR A 67 -6.94 -2.59 -35.49
N THR A 68 -6.97 -3.08 -34.24
CA THR A 68 -6.03 -2.72 -33.17
C THR A 68 -4.91 -3.72 -32.91
N ILE A 69 -5.08 -4.99 -33.30
CA ILE A 69 -4.04 -6.04 -33.21
C ILE A 69 -2.71 -5.56 -33.83
N GLU A 70 -1.59 -5.83 -33.14
CA GLU A 70 -0.25 -5.67 -33.72
C GLU A 70 0.09 -6.79 -34.71
N TRP A 71 0.80 -6.44 -35.79
CA TRP A 71 1.19 -7.36 -36.86
C TRP A 71 2.71 -7.37 -37.00
N ASP A 72 3.29 -8.53 -37.24
CA ASP A 72 4.74 -8.80 -37.37
C ASP A 72 5.47 -7.88 -38.38
N ALA A 73 4.73 -7.23 -39.28
CA ALA A 73 5.22 -6.28 -40.27
C ALA A 73 4.41 -4.95 -40.20
N PRO A 74 4.89 -3.92 -39.48
CA PRO A 74 4.11 -2.70 -39.20
C PRO A 74 3.71 -1.89 -40.45
N HIS A 75 4.40 -2.09 -41.57
CA HIS A 75 4.09 -1.45 -42.86
C HIS A 75 2.99 -2.14 -43.69
N HIS A 76 2.44 -3.27 -43.23
CA HIS A 76 1.40 -4.02 -43.94
C HIS A 76 0.23 -4.46 -43.04
N SER A 77 0.04 -3.82 -41.88
CA SER A 77 -1.12 -4.09 -41.02
C SER A 77 -2.39 -3.46 -41.57
N LEU A 78 -3.55 -3.98 -41.16
CA LEU A 78 -4.85 -3.42 -41.54
C LEU A 78 -4.96 -1.93 -41.14
N TYR A 79 -4.53 -1.59 -39.91
CA TYR A 79 -4.43 -0.22 -39.42
C TYR A 79 -3.61 0.69 -40.35
N SER A 80 -2.38 0.31 -40.69
CA SER A 80 -1.44 1.21 -41.38
C SER A 80 -1.80 1.36 -42.86
N MET A 81 -2.22 0.29 -43.52
CA MET A 81 -2.62 0.31 -44.93
C MET A 81 -3.98 0.98 -45.14
N LEU A 82 -4.97 0.74 -44.29
CA LEU A 82 -6.26 1.43 -44.37
C LEU A 82 -6.08 2.95 -44.18
N ASN A 83 -5.33 3.37 -43.15
CA ASN A 83 -5.05 4.79 -42.92
C ASN A 83 -4.16 5.41 -43.99
N PHE A 84 -3.30 4.64 -44.67
CA PHE A 84 -2.55 5.11 -45.84
C PHE A 84 -3.50 5.47 -46.99
N HIS A 85 -4.39 4.57 -47.40
CA HIS A 85 -5.32 4.83 -48.50
C HIS A 85 -6.42 5.86 -48.14
N LEU A 86 -6.83 5.97 -46.87
CA LEU A 86 -7.70 7.05 -46.38
C LEU A 86 -7.03 8.44 -46.46
N LYS A 87 -5.69 8.52 -46.43
CA LYS A 87 -4.91 9.74 -46.66
C LYS A 87 -4.52 9.95 -48.13
N ALA A 88 -4.50 8.90 -48.94
CA ALA A 88 -4.08 8.96 -50.35
C ALA A 88 -5.11 9.68 -51.26
N THR A 89 -4.61 10.47 -52.23
CA THR A 89 -5.47 11.17 -53.20
C THR A 89 -6.11 10.23 -54.23
N ASN A 90 -5.52 9.06 -54.50
CA ASN A 90 -6.09 8.05 -55.39
C ASN A 90 -7.16 7.19 -54.68
N ARG A 91 -8.41 7.68 -54.69
CA ARG A 91 -9.53 7.02 -53.99
C ARG A 91 -9.95 5.65 -54.56
N GLN A 92 -9.42 5.21 -55.69
CA GLN A 92 -9.72 3.86 -56.22
C GLN A 92 -9.05 2.75 -55.39
N GLU A 93 -7.96 3.04 -54.68
CA GLU A 93 -7.24 2.08 -53.83
C GLU A 93 -8.01 1.66 -52.57
N LEU A 94 -9.08 2.38 -52.20
CA LEU A 94 -9.95 2.02 -51.09
C LEU A 94 -10.97 0.92 -51.45
N LEU A 95 -11.17 0.61 -52.74
CA LEU A 95 -12.19 -0.35 -53.19
C LEU A 95 -12.09 -1.75 -52.54
N PRO A 96 -10.90 -2.34 -52.29
CA PRO A 96 -10.78 -3.60 -51.55
C PRO A 96 -11.30 -3.51 -50.11
N TYR A 97 -11.10 -2.37 -49.44
CA TYR A 97 -11.43 -2.14 -48.03
C TYR A 97 -12.92 -1.91 -47.78
N PHE A 98 -13.71 -1.58 -48.81
CA PHE A 98 -15.13 -1.22 -48.66
C PHE A 98 -15.97 -2.28 -47.93
N LYS A 99 -15.71 -3.58 -48.11
CA LYS A 99 -16.49 -4.60 -47.39
C LYS A 99 -16.18 -4.61 -45.88
N TYR A 100 -14.90 -4.54 -45.53
CA TYR A 100 -14.45 -4.45 -44.13
C TYR A 100 -14.90 -3.13 -43.48
N LEU A 101 -14.71 -2.00 -44.15
CA LEU A 101 -15.16 -0.68 -43.69
C LEU A 101 -16.65 -0.65 -43.34
N LYS A 102 -17.50 -1.39 -44.06
CA LYS A 102 -18.93 -1.43 -43.76
C LYS A 102 -19.26 -2.17 -42.46
N LEU A 103 -18.53 -3.25 -42.17
CA LEU A 103 -18.64 -3.99 -40.91
C LEU A 103 -18.08 -3.16 -39.74
N PHE A 104 -16.91 -2.56 -39.93
CA PHE A 104 -16.25 -1.70 -38.94
C PHE A 104 -17.10 -0.46 -38.60
N ILE A 105 -17.63 0.26 -39.60
CA ILE A 105 -18.52 1.42 -39.35
C ILE A 105 -19.86 0.99 -38.73
N SER A 106 -20.39 -0.21 -39.04
CA SER A 106 -21.56 -0.76 -38.35
C SER A 106 -21.29 -0.89 -36.84
N ALA A 107 -20.13 -1.45 -36.47
CA ALA A 107 -19.70 -1.54 -35.07
C ALA A 107 -19.63 -0.14 -34.42
N LEU A 108 -18.86 0.78 -35.00
CA LEU A 108 -18.67 2.14 -34.47
C LEU A 108 -19.96 2.97 -34.37
N SER A 109 -20.99 2.63 -35.14
CA SER A 109 -22.31 3.30 -35.07
C SER A 109 -23.15 2.88 -33.86
N LYS A 110 -22.83 1.74 -33.22
CA LYS A 110 -23.50 1.22 -32.03
C LYS A 110 -22.84 1.64 -30.72
N LEU A 111 -21.50 1.74 -30.73
CA LEU A 111 -20.68 2.10 -29.57
C LEU A 111 -21.08 3.46 -28.98
N GLN A 112 -20.96 3.59 -27.65
CA GLN A 112 -21.31 4.82 -26.96
C GLN A 112 -20.40 6.01 -27.38
N CYS A 113 -21.02 7.18 -27.50
CA CYS A 113 -20.32 8.45 -27.71
C CYS A 113 -19.76 8.95 -26.37
N VAL A 114 -18.44 9.16 -26.29
CA VAL A 114 -17.79 9.69 -25.07
C VAL A 114 -17.84 11.23 -25.11
N PRO A 115 -18.47 11.91 -24.13
CA PRO A 115 -18.72 13.35 -24.21
C PRO A 115 -17.53 14.19 -23.72
N SER A 116 -16.93 14.97 -24.62
CA SER A 116 -16.05 16.10 -24.29
C SER A 116 -14.80 15.76 -23.45
N LEU A 117 -14.13 14.65 -23.78
CA LEU A 117 -12.95 14.16 -23.06
C LEU A 117 -11.65 14.50 -23.80
N THR A 118 -10.56 14.76 -23.06
CA THR A 118 -9.23 14.94 -23.64
C THR A 118 -8.60 13.59 -23.93
N VAL A 119 -8.26 13.34 -25.20
CA VAL A 119 -7.59 12.11 -25.64
C VAL A 119 -6.26 12.41 -26.31
N TRP A 120 -5.32 11.47 -26.24
CA TRP A 120 -3.92 11.70 -26.56
C TRP A 120 -3.41 10.85 -27.73
N ARG A 121 -2.51 11.41 -28.55
CA ARG A 121 -1.84 10.66 -29.63
C ARG A 121 -0.41 11.13 -29.89
N GLY A 122 0.57 10.25 -29.67
CA GLY A 122 1.96 10.50 -30.05
C GLY A 122 2.28 10.26 -31.54
N VAL A 123 3.13 11.12 -32.12
CA VAL A 123 3.74 10.94 -33.46
C VAL A 123 5.24 11.29 -33.42
N THR A 124 6.13 10.41 -33.90
CA THR A 124 7.60 10.59 -33.88
C THR A 124 8.12 11.53 -34.98
N LYS A 125 7.60 12.76 -35.01
CA LYS A 125 8.06 13.91 -35.82
C LYS A 125 7.65 15.21 -35.11
N ASN A 126 8.42 16.29 -35.28
CA ASN A 126 7.97 17.65 -34.97
C ASN A 126 6.95 18.14 -36.03
N LEU A 127 5.73 18.46 -35.61
CA LEU A 127 4.60 18.88 -36.44
C LEU A 127 4.14 20.32 -36.15
N THR A 128 4.91 21.11 -35.37
CA THR A 128 4.52 22.48 -34.99
C THR A 128 4.36 23.44 -36.18
N GLU A 129 5.23 23.35 -37.18
CA GLU A 129 5.08 24.08 -38.46
C GLU A 129 3.87 23.61 -39.29
N ASP A 130 3.47 22.34 -39.12
CA ASP A 130 2.41 21.70 -39.91
C ASP A 130 1.00 22.03 -39.36
N PHE A 131 0.90 22.51 -38.11
CA PHE A 131 -0.34 22.76 -37.35
C PHE A 131 -0.33 24.14 -36.63
N PRO A 132 -0.21 25.28 -37.34
CA PRO A 132 -0.10 26.60 -36.68
C PRO A 132 -1.32 26.98 -35.82
N LEU A 133 -1.10 27.84 -34.82
CA LEU A 133 -2.13 28.35 -33.90
C LEU A 133 -3.36 28.93 -34.64
N ASP A 134 -4.55 28.74 -34.08
CA ASP A 134 -5.86 29.11 -34.64
C ASP A 134 -6.20 28.46 -36.00
N SER A 135 -5.34 27.60 -36.55
CA SER A 135 -5.62 26.92 -37.82
C SER A 135 -6.69 25.84 -37.66
N ARG A 136 -7.48 25.66 -38.73
CA ARG A 136 -8.50 24.60 -38.82
C ARG A 136 -7.89 23.32 -39.39
N VAL A 137 -7.97 22.26 -38.62
CA VAL A 137 -7.57 20.90 -38.98
C VAL A 137 -8.81 20.11 -39.40
N THR A 138 -8.64 19.13 -40.28
CA THR A 138 -9.63 18.06 -40.46
C THR A 138 -8.92 16.72 -40.43
N TRP A 139 -9.34 15.87 -39.50
CA TRP A 139 -8.69 14.61 -39.19
C TRP A 139 -9.17 13.52 -40.18
N TRP A 140 -8.32 13.08 -41.10
CA TRP A 140 -8.69 12.16 -42.18
C TRP A 140 -8.33 10.68 -41.93
N ALA A 141 -8.13 10.31 -40.67
CA ALA A 141 -7.73 8.98 -40.25
C ALA A 141 -8.74 8.43 -39.24
N PHE A 142 -8.91 7.11 -39.22
CA PHE A 142 -9.28 6.47 -37.97
C PHE A 142 -8.04 6.49 -37.08
N SER A 143 -8.16 6.90 -35.83
CA SER A 143 -6.99 7.00 -34.94
C SER A 143 -7.40 6.63 -33.54
N SER A 144 -6.84 5.53 -33.04
CA SER A 144 -6.97 5.20 -31.63
C SER A 144 -6.14 6.19 -30.82
N CYS A 145 -6.75 6.77 -29.81
CA CYS A 145 -6.17 7.70 -28.87
C CYS A 145 -6.43 7.17 -27.47
N THR A 146 -5.48 7.30 -26.57
CA THR A 146 -5.65 6.89 -25.18
C THR A 146 -6.11 8.09 -24.35
N THR A 147 -6.89 7.84 -23.30
CA THR A 147 -7.12 8.81 -22.21
C THR A 147 -5.97 8.78 -21.20
N GLU A 148 -5.26 7.66 -21.10
CA GLU A 148 -4.31 7.37 -20.03
C GLU A 148 -2.91 7.92 -20.35
N MET A 149 -2.32 8.66 -19.40
CA MET A 149 -0.95 9.15 -19.56
C MET A 149 0.07 8.00 -19.46
N THR A 150 -0.20 6.96 -18.66
CA THR A 150 0.60 5.71 -18.56
C THR A 150 0.90 5.11 -19.93
N VAL A 151 -0.06 5.11 -20.84
CA VAL A 151 0.06 4.54 -22.19
C VAL A 151 1.04 5.33 -23.05
N LEU A 152 1.18 6.64 -22.84
CA LEU A 152 2.18 7.49 -23.51
C LEU A 152 3.59 7.31 -22.92
N GLU A 153 3.68 6.89 -21.67
CA GLU A 153 4.93 6.64 -20.96
C GLU A 153 5.46 5.24 -21.31
N ASN A 154 4.61 4.22 -21.17
CA ASN A 154 4.91 2.80 -21.40
C ASN A 154 5.14 2.46 -22.88
N ASN A 155 4.44 3.12 -23.83
CA ASN A 155 4.82 3.06 -25.26
C ASN A 155 6.13 3.83 -25.56
N MET A 156 6.95 4.15 -24.55
CA MET A 156 8.19 4.90 -24.64
C MET A 156 8.03 6.22 -25.41
N TYR A 157 6.89 6.89 -25.35
CA TYR A 157 6.67 8.08 -26.18
C TYR A 157 7.22 9.33 -25.49
N LEU A 158 6.94 9.53 -24.21
CA LEU A 158 7.57 10.61 -23.43
C LEU A 158 9.07 10.34 -23.21
N GLY A 159 9.48 9.07 -23.00
CA GLY A 159 10.87 8.66 -22.78
C GLY A 159 11.79 8.54 -24.01
N ARG A 160 11.28 8.57 -25.25
CA ARG A 160 12.13 8.42 -26.46
C ARG A 160 12.94 9.68 -26.79
N GLU A 161 14.20 9.49 -27.19
CA GLU A 161 15.00 10.55 -27.81
C GLU A 161 14.46 10.94 -29.20
N GLY A 162 14.52 12.23 -29.53
CA GLY A 162 14.21 12.78 -30.85
C GLY A 162 12.92 13.60 -30.96
N ASP A 163 12.73 14.20 -32.14
CA ASP A 163 11.60 15.06 -32.53
C ASP A 163 10.26 14.31 -32.42
N ARG A 164 9.38 14.73 -31.50
CA ARG A 164 8.11 14.02 -31.22
C ARG A 164 6.98 14.98 -30.82
N THR A 165 5.86 14.91 -31.55
CA THR A 165 4.63 15.67 -31.27
C THR A 165 3.54 14.83 -30.62
N LEU A 166 3.19 15.18 -29.39
CA LEU A 166 2.01 14.71 -28.69
C LEU A 166 0.81 15.59 -29.07
N PHE A 167 -0.24 15.00 -29.63
CA PHE A 167 -1.53 15.66 -29.74
C PHE A 167 -2.32 15.48 -28.44
N SER A 168 -2.82 16.60 -27.92
CA SER A 168 -3.90 16.64 -26.92
C SER A 168 -5.17 17.01 -27.67
N VAL A 169 -6.24 16.22 -27.55
CA VAL A 169 -7.46 16.40 -28.36
C VAL A 169 -8.69 16.42 -27.47
N GLU A 170 -9.32 17.59 -27.30
CA GLU A 170 -10.68 17.65 -26.77
C GLU A 170 -11.66 17.07 -27.81
N ALA A 171 -12.06 15.82 -27.60
CA ALA A 171 -12.92 15.05 -28.49
C ALA A 171 -14.38 15.09 -28.01
N ILE A 172 -15.29 15.44 -28.92
CA ILE A 172 -16.74 15.55 -28.64
C ILE A 172 -17.49 14.31 -29.12
N ASN A 173 -17.02 13.65 -30.20
CA ASN A 173 -17.68 12.47 -30.77
C ASN A 173 -16.78 11.22 -30.90
N GLY A 174 -15.80 11.06 -30.00
CA GLY A 174 -15.04 9.82 -29.90
C GLY A 174 -15.92 8.60 -29.62
N ARG A 175 -15.40 7.40 -29.91
CA ARG A 175 -16.00 6.12 -29.53
C ARG A 175 -15.05 5.35 -28.64
N SER A 176 -15.50 4.96 -27.45
CA SER A 176 -14.73 3.96 -26.68
C SER A 176 -14.69 2.67 -27.48
N ILE A 177 -13.51 2.10 -27.63
CA ILE A 177 -13.31 0.76 -28.20
C ILE A 177 -12.63 -0.18 -27.20
N ARG A 178 -12.41 0.25 -25.94
CA ARG A 178 -11.71 -0.49 -24.87
C ARG A 178 -12.07 -1.97 -24.80
N ASP A 179 -13.36 -2.29 -24.69
CA ASP A 179 -13.83 -3.67 -24.49
C ASP A 179 -13.82 -4.52 -25.78
N HIS A 180 -13.49 -3.89 -26.92
CA HIS A 180 -13.52 -4.50 -28.25
C HIS A 180 -12.17 -4.46 -28.97
N SER A 181 -11.20 -3.70 -28.47
CA SER A 181 -9.85 -3.62 -29.03
C SER A 181 -8.95 -4.75 -28.52
N HIS A 182 -7.73 -4.86 -29.04
CA HIS A 182 -6.72 -5.78 -28.55
C HIS A 182 -6.11 -5.29 -27.22
N PHE A 183 -5.99 -3.98 -27.06
CA PHE A 183 -5.38 -3.32 -25.92
C PHE A 183 -6.43 -2.89 -24.88
N VAL A 184 -7.06 -3.88 -24.24
CA VAL A 184 -8.14 -3.68 -23.26
C VAL A 184 -7.75 -2.82 -22.04
N THR A 185 -6.45 -2.64 -21.80
CA THR A 185 -5.87 -1.80 -20.76
C THR A 185 -5.56 -0.36 -21.21
N GLU A 186 -5.46 -0.06 -22.51
CA GLU A 186 -5.03 1.26 -23.00
C GLU A 186 -6.17 2.32 -23.04
N ASN A 187 -7.38 1.95 -22.60
CA ASN A 187 -8.59 2.78 -22.62
C ASN A 187 -8.81 3.50 -23.97
N GLU A 188 -8.74 2.72 -25.05
CA GLU A 188 -8.69 3.24 -26.42
C GLU A 188 -9.99 3.95 -26.84
N ILE A 189 -9.88 5.22 -27.20
CA ILE A 189 -10.92 6.07 -27.81
C ILE A 189 -10.60 6.29 -29.29
N LEU A 190 -11.47 5.84 -30.18
CA LEU A 190 -11.30 5.99 -31.63
C LEU A 190 -11.83 7.36 -32.12
N LEU A 191 -10.94 8.16 -32.70
CA LEU A 191 -11.29 9.36 -33.48
C LEU A 191 -11.71 8.98 -34.91
N LEU A 192 -12.75 9.66 -35.41
CA LEU A 192 -13.37 9.37 -36.71
C LEU A 192 -12.82 10.25 -37.85
N PRO A 193 -12.69 9.71 -39.09
CA PRO A 193 -12.39 10.50 -40.28
C PRO A 193 -13.45 11.60 -40.53
N GLY A 194 -12.99 12.79 -40.90
CA GLY A 194 -13.83 13.98 -41.12
C GLY A 194 -13.93 14.92 -39.92
N THR A 195 -13.41 14.53 -38.75
CA THR A 195 -13.48 15.35 -37.53
C THR A 195 -12.77 16.70 -37.71
N HIS A 196 -13.52 17.81 -37.60
CA HIS A 196 -13.01 19.18 -37.71
C HIS A 196 -12.51 19.70 -36.35
N MET A 197 -11.34 20.33 -36.31
CA MET A 197 -10.70 20.83 -35.07
C MET A 197 -10.03 22.19 -35.27
N VAL A 198 -9.78 22.95 -34.19
CA VAL A 198 -8.89 24.13 -34.16
C VAL A 198 -7.68 23.86 -33.27
N VAL A 199 -6.49 24.30 -33.69
CA VAL A 199 -5.30 24.35 -32.83
C VAL A 199 -5.46 25.45 -31.77
N GLN A 200 -5.65 25.06 -30.51
CA GLN A 200 -5.83 25.97 -29.37
C GLN A 200 -4.51 26.45 -28.76
N SER A 201 -3.48 25.61 -28.75
CA SER A 201 -2.15 25.98 -28.26
C SER A 201 -1.06 25.07 -28.84
N GLN A 202 0.18 25.56 -28.77
CA GLN A 202 1.39 24.75 -28.95
C GLN A 202 2.29 24.99 -27.74
N LEU A 203 2.90 23.92 -27.22
CA LEU A 203 3.88 23.96 -26.13
C LEU A 203 5.09 23.10 -26.50
N SER A 204 6.25 23.37 -25.88
CA SER A 204 7.41 22.50 -25.94
C SER A 204 8.01 22.40 -24.53
N PRO A 205 7.50 21.50 -23.68
CA PRO A 205 7.86 21.43 -22.27
C PRO A 205 9.24 20.80 -22.03
N ALA A 206 9.76 20.02 -23.00
CA ALA A 206 11.06 19.37 -22.92
C ALA A 206 11.76 19.35 -24.30
N PRO A 207 13.09 19.19 -24.37
CA PRO A 207 13.82 19.14 -25.64
C PRO A 207 13.28 18.09 -26.61
N ASN A 208 13.00 18.55 -27.84
CA ASN A 208 12.42 17.78 -28.95
C ASN A 208 11.00 17.21 -28.69
N LEU A 209 10.36 17.52 -27.55
CA LEU A 209 8.96 17.22 -27.26
C LEU A 209 8.10 18.44 -27.55
N TYR A 210 7.02 18.23 -28.30
CA TYR A 210 6.05 19.26 -28.68
C TYR A 210 4.65 18.78 -28.32
N ILE A 211 3.84 19.62 -27.70
CA ILE A 211 2.41 19.35 -27.45
C ILE A 211 1.60 20.28 -28.34
N ILE A 212 0.62 19.73 -29.08
CA ILE A 212 -0.31 20.48 -29.90
C ILE A 212 -1.71 20.19 -29.41
N HIS A 213 -2.38 21.21 -28.87
CA HIS A 213 -3.73 21.10 -28.35
C HIS A 213 -4.76 21.38 -29.46
N LEU A 214 -5.66 20.43 -29.69
CA LEU A 214 -6.71 20.45 -30.71
C LEU A 214 -8.09 20.38 -30.03
N LYS A 215 -9.01 21.28 -30.41
CA LYS A 215 -10.39 21.30 -29.91
C LYS A 215 -11.38 21.06 -31.04
N GLN A 216 -12.27 20.08 -30.90
CA GLN A 216 -13.25 19.74 -31.94
C GLN A 216 -14.30 20.84 -32.15
N ILE A 217 -14.64 21.12 -33.41
CA ILE A 217 -15.59 22.19 -33.81
C ILE A 217 -17.00 21.62 -33.98
N LYS A 218 -17.69 21.37 -32.86
CA LYS A 218 -19.04 20.76 -32.78
C LYS A 218 -19.11 19.30 -33.28
N PRO A 219 -20.15 18.54 -32.87
CA PRO A 219 -20.51 17.28 -33.49
C PRO A 219 -21.44 17.51 -34.68
N ASP A 220 -20.94 17.25 -35.90
CA ASP A 220 -21.81 17.03 -37.06
C ASP A 220 -22.21 15.54 -37.06
N GLU A 221 -23.39 15.23 -36.51
CA GLU A 221 -23.88 13.84 -36.36
C GLU A 221 -24.14 13.13 -37.71
N GLU A 222 -24.23 13.89 -38.82
CA GLU A 222 -24.28 13.36 -40.19
C GLU A 222 -23.06 12.47 -40.55
N LEU A 223 -21.98 12.47 -39.77
CA LEU A 223 -20.79 11.64 -40.00
C LEU A 223 -21.00 10.12 -39.81
N LEU A 224 -22.12 9.68 -39.20
CA LEU A 224 -22.40 8.26 -38.96
C LEU A 224 -23.69 7.73 -39.61
N GLU A 225 -24.55 8.57 -40.20
CA GLU A 225 -25.64 8.06 -41.03
C GLU A 225 -25.12 7.49 -42.36
N LEU A 226 -25.77 6.44 -42.88
CA LEU A 226 -25.41 5.81 -44.15
C LEU A 226 -26.07 6.52 -45.36
N PRO A 227 -25.41 7.54 -45.93
CA PRO A 227 -25.38 7.64 -47.38
C PRO A 227 -24.00 8.04 -47.93
N PHE A 228 -23.27 7.06 -48.48
CA PHE A 228 -22.08 7.31 -49.32
C PHE A 228 -22.41 7.97 -50.70
N GLU A 229 -23.63 8.46 -50.88
CA GLU A 229 -24.10 9.23 -52.03
C GLU A 229 -24.64 10.60 -51.57
N GLY A 230 -23.77 11.61 -51.50
CA GLY A 230 -24.21 13.03 -51.38
C GLY A 230 -23.28 13.93 -50.57
N ALA A 231 -22.71 13.44 -49.48
CA ALA A 231 -21.99 14.27 -48.51
C ALA A 231 -20.73 14.95 -49.10
N HIS A 232 -20.55 16.25 -48.86
CA HIS A 232 -19.45 17.07 -49.38
C HIS A 232 -18.16 16.96 -48.54
N ILE A 233 -17.79 15.73 -48.18
CA ILE A 233 -16.76 15.42 -47.17
C ILE A 233 -15.34 15.89 -47.57
N PHE A 234 -14.96 15.82 -48.86
CA PHE A 234 -13.55 16.00 -49.25
C PHE A 234 -13.25 17.35 -49.93
N PRO A 235 -12.43 18.24 -49.32
CA PRO A 235 -11.90 19.43 -50.00
C PRO A 235 -10.91 19.04 -51.11
N LYS A 236 -10.87 19.82 -52.19
CA LYS A 236 -10.16 19.45 -53.43
C LYS A 236 -8.65 19.74 -53.47
N GLU A 237 -8.12 20.48 -52.50
CA GLU A 237 -6.74 20.99 -52.56
C GLU A 237 -6.03 20.79 -51.21
N MET A 238 -4.74 20.47 -51.26
CA MET A 238 -3.91 20.08 -50.11
C MET A 238 -2.68 21.00 -50.03
N HIS A 239 -2.32 21.45 -48.82
CA HIS A 239 -1.41 22.58 -48.64
C HIS A 239 0.06 22.23 -48.99
N PRO A 240 0.89 23.16 -49.52
CA PRO A 240 2.12 22.79 -50.25
C PRO A 240 3.33 22.27 -49.44
N TRP A 241 3.23 22.10 -48.12
CA TRP A 241 4.38 21.81 -47.27
C TRP A 241 4.94 20.38 -47.41
N TYR A 242 4.11 19.43 -47.87
CA TYR A 242 4.38 17.98 -47.87
C TYR A 242 5.51 17.48 -48.81
N TRP A 243 6.25 18.37 -49.50
CA TRP A 243 7.09 18.03 -50.65
C TRP A 243 8.62 18.03 -50.43
N LYS A 244 9.13 18.20 -49.19
CA LYS A 244 10.58 18.30 -48.93
C LYS A 244 11.12 17.47 -47.76
N LYS A 245 11.41 16.20 -48.02
CA LYS A 245 12.73 15.53 -47.80
C LYS A 245 12.60 14.03 -48.13
N ARG A 246 13.18 13.60 -49.25
CA ARG A 246 13.54 12.19 -49.49
C ARG A 246 15.06 12.08 -49.42
N PHE A 247 15.57 11.16 -48.63
CA PHE A 247 16.92 10.62 -48.80
C PHE A 247 16.81 9.20 -49.34
N SER A 248 17.67 8.88 -50.30
CA SER A 248 17.69 7.59 -50.99
C SER A 248 19.02 6.91 -50.76
N ILE A 249 18.99 5.64 -50.34
CA ILE A 249 20.16 4.74 -50.40
C ILE A 249 19.72 3.54 -51.27
N PRO A 250 20.44 3.21 -52.36
CA PRO A 250 19.96 2.24 -53.34
C PRO A 250 20.25 0.79 -52.93
N MET A 251 19.23 -0.07 -52.98
CA MET A 251 19.42 -1.51 -52.93
C MET A 251 19.76 -2.03 -54.32
N ILE A 252 20.98 -2.56 -54.49
CA ILE A 252 21.36 -3.41 -55.62
C ILE A 252 22.17 -4.58 -55.06
N PHE A 253 21.56 -5.76 -54.91
CA PHE A 253 22.07 -7.00 -55.51
C PHE A 253 21.09 -8.19 -55.35
N LEU A 254 21.15 -9.09 -56.34
CA LEU A 254 20.68 -10.48 -56.38
C LEU A 254 19.19 -10.83 -56.06
N MET A 255 18.45 -10.99 -57.16
CA MET A 255 17.34 -11.94 -57.38
C MET A 255 17.82 -13.42 -57.23
N ILE A 256 16.90 -14.40 -57.29
CA ILE A 256 17.10 -15.88 -57.27
C ILE A 256 17.08 -16.42 -55.82
N LEU A 257 16.33 -17.46 -55.41
CA LEU A 257 15.70 -18.61 -56.11
C LEU A 257 14.27 -18.90 -55.57
N ILE A 258 13.45 -19.67 -56.29
CA ILE A 258 12.14 -20.20 -55.86
C ILE A 258 12.22 -21.74 -55.85
N ILE A 259 11.31 -22.43 -55.12
CA ILE A 259 10.82 -23.82 -55.31
C ILE A 259 11.23 -24.87 -54.24
N THR A 260 10.23 -25.69 -53.85
CA THR A 260 10.22 -26.98 -53.10
C THR A 260 10.54 -27.02 -51.60
N GLY A 261 9.65 -27.69 -50.85
CA GLY A 261 9.84 -28.08 -49.44
C GLY A 261 8.53 -28.44 -48.71
N VAL A 262 7.86 -29.53 -49.08
CA VAL A 262 6.58 -29.97 -48.45
C VAL A 262 6.81 -31.29 -47.69
N ILE A 263 5.98 -31.59 -46.67
CA ILE A 263 5.86 -32.84 -45.87
C ILE A 263 7.12 -33.25 -45.05
N ILE A 264 7.10 -33.92 -43.89
CA ILE A 264 6.06 -34.62 -43.07
C ILE A 264 6.26 -34.26 -41.58
N GLY A 265 5.22 -34.28 -40.73
CA GLY A 265 5.36 -34.03 -39.28
C GLY A 265 4.27 -34.59 -38.35
N ALA A 266 3.68 -35.76 -38.64
CA ALA A 266 2.66 -36.38 -37.78
C ALA A 266 3.21 -37.54 -36.92
N VAL A 267 2.46 -37.90 -35.87
CA VAL A 267 2.62 -39.10 -35.00
C VAL A 267 3.65 -39.00 -33.86
N LEU A 268 3.26 -38.38 -32.74
CA LEU A 268 3.15 -38.99 -31.40
C LEU A 268 2.87 -37.93 -30.31
N GLY A 269 2.18 -38.31 -29.23
CA GLY A 269 2.11 -37.49 -28.00
C GLY A 269 0.71 -37.25 -27.44
N THR A 270 0.07 -38.27 -26.87
CA THR A 270 -1.02 -38.03 -25.91
C THR A 270 -0.45 -37.34 -24.67
N ARG A 271 -0.79 -36.07 -24.43
CA ARG A 271 -0.62 -35.43 -23.12
C ARG A 271 -1.99 -35.26 -22.45
N LYS A 272 -2.00 -35.49 -21.14
CA LYS A 272 -3.13 -35.19 -20.25
C LYS A 272 -3.31 -33.67 -20.20
N SER A 273 -4.49 -33.23 -19.79
CA SER A 273 -4.67 -31.92 -19.17
C SER A 273 -3.69 -31.78 -18.00
N PHE A 274 -2.68 -30.92 -18.17
CA PHE A 274 -2.03 -30.25 -17.05
C PHE A 274 -2.78 -28.93 -16.88
N ILE A 275 -3.52 -28.83 -15.78
CA ILE A 275 -3.75 -27.53 -15.16
C ILE A 275 -2.38 -27.18 -14.53
N PRO A 276 -1.75 -26.04 -14.86
CA PRO A 276 -0.69 -25.53 -14.02
C PRO A 276 -1.34 -25.12 -12.71
N HIS A 277 -0.89 -25.68 -11.59
CA HIS A 277 -0.90 -24.89 -10.37
C HIS A 277 0.09 -23.74 -10.65
N VAL A 278 -0.33 -22.50 -10.39
CA VAL A 278 0.63 -21.41 -10.15
C VAL A 278 1.48 -21.88 -8.96
N LEU A 279 2.79 -21.63 -9.01
CA LEU A 279 3.67 -22.02 -7.92
C LEU A 279 3.71 -20.89 -6.89
N PRO A 280 3.89 -21.21 -5.59
CA PRO A 280 4.36 -20.24 -4.60
C PRO A 280 5.50 -19.42 -5.20
N CYS A 281 5.27 -18.12 -5.38
CA CYS A 281 6.16 -17.23 -6.13
C CYS A 281 7.28 -16.75 -5.19
N THR A 282 8.31 -17.59 -5.00
CA THR A 282 9.23 -17.47 -3.85
C THR A 282 10.21 -16.26 -3.85
N ASN A 283 9.82 -15.08 -4.33
CA ASN A 283 10.49 -13.82 -4.07
C ASN A 283 9.62 -12.58 -4.32
N PRO A 284 10.03 -11.39 -3.82
CA PRO A 284 9.40 -10.12 -4.23
C PRO A 284 9.95 -9.20 -5.42
N PHE A 285 11.25 -8.72 -5.59
CA PHE A 285 11.86 -7.23 -5.90
C PHE A 285 13.46 -7.61 -6.19
N GLU A 286 14.55 -6.91 -6.72
CA GLU A 286 14.97 -5.67 -7.52
C GLU A 286 15.54 -4.30 -6.92
N SER A 287 15.04 -3.10 -7.34
CA SER A 287 15.43 -1.69 -6.93
C SER A 287 14.34 -0.56 -7.18
N PHE A 288 14.40 0.77 -6.75
CA PHE A 288 13.46 2.02 -7.00
C PHE A 288 13.85 3.50 -6.42
N GLY A 289 14.58 3.88 -5.33
CA GLY A 289 15.16 5.28 -5.02
C GLY A 289 14.38 6.57 -4.50
N SER A 290 15.02 7.53 -3.71
CA SER A 290 14.52 8.29 -2.46
C SER A 290 14.16 9.85 -1.92
N ILE A 291 12.94 10.32 -1.40
CA ILE A 291 12.32 11.58 -0.69
C ILE A 291 12.56 12.37 0.76
N ASN A 292 13.06 11.90 1.96
CA ASN A 292 13.39 12.35 3.42
C ASN A 292 12.40 12.67 4.65
N GLY A 293 12.78 12.68 6.00
CA GLY A 293 12.46 13.72 7.14
C GLY A 293 12.46 13.52 8.73
N GLY A 294 13.54 14.04 9.45
CA GLY A 294 14.15 14.29 10.85
C GLY A 294 14.28 13.65 12.35
N GLN A 295 15.31 14.10 13.17
CA GLN A 295 16.35 13.65 14.21
C GLN A 295 16.43 12.38 15.17
N TYR A 296 15.42 11.53 15.35
CA TYR A 296 15.34 10.16 15.97
C TYR A 296 13.87 9.75 16.40
N PRO A 297 12.90 9.79 15.48
CA PRO A 297 11.60 9.14 15.49
C PRO A 297 11.31 7.63 15.76
N SER A 298 11.62 7.00 16.88
CA SER A 298 11.21 5.58 17.19
C SER A 298 10.06 4.75 16.43
N SER A 299 8.76 5.08 16.13
CA SER A 299 7.69 4.05 15.81
C SER A 299 6.36 4.46 14.95
N ILE A 300 5.38 3.70 14.32
CA ILE A 300 4.20 4.05 13.30
C ILE A 300 2.87 3.14 13.07
N VAL A 301 1.79 3.64 12.36
CA VAL A 301 0.54 2.88 11.89
C VAL A 301 0.12 3.03 10.39
N LEU A 302 -1.07 2.50 9.97
CA LEU A 302 -2.09 3.03 8.99
C LEU A 302 -3.55 3.19 9.50
N ALA A 303 -4.35 4.20 9.07
CA ALA A 303 -5.82 4.18 8.80
C ALA A 303 -6.38 5.56 8.34
N HIS A 304 -7.72 5.79 8.38
CA HIS A 304 -8.47 6.90 7.77
C HIS A 304 -9.08 7.96 8.68
N PHE A 305 -8.75 9.21 8.38
CA PHE A 305 -9.67 10.34 8.37
C PHE A 305 -10.41 10.49 6.97
N THR A 306 -10.99 11.64 6.52
CA THR A 306 -11.52 11.81 5.10
C THR A 306 -12.82 11.01 4.78
N ASN A 307 -13.83 11.74 4.35
CA ASN A 307 -14.51 11.63 3.05
C ASN A 307 -13.84 10.89 1.84
N ASP A 308 -12.67 10.26 1.92
CA ASP A 308 -11.85 9.88 0.75
C ASP A 308 -10.88 8.69 0.98
N THR A 309 -9.82 8.59 0.18
CA THR A 309 -9.48 7.37 -0.58
C THR A 309 -8.01 6.96 -0.66
N TYR A 310 -7.05 7.87 -0.56
CA TYR A 310 -5.71 7.64 0.01
C TYR A 310 -5.70 6.89 1.34
N LEU A 311 -4.51 6.43 1.66
CA LEU A 311 -3.86 6.19 2.92
C LEU A 311 -2.78 7.45 3.09
N ASP A 312 -2.22 8.27 4.10
CA ASP A 312 -2.40 9.31 5.31
C ASP A 312 -1.22 9.32 6.34
N ALA A 313 -0.49 10.38 6.68
CA ALA A 313 0.82 10.05 7.23
C ALA A 313 1.44 10.82 8.36
N ALA A 314 2.24 10.13 9.18
CA ALA A 314 2.72 10.60 10.47
C ALA A 314 4.25 10.31 10.75
N ILE A 315 5.01 10.79 11.76
CA ILE A 315 6.18 10.04 12.39
C ILE A 315 6.35 10.04 13.98
N THR A 316 7.51 9.99 14.62
CA THR A 316 7.85 10.01 16.09
C THR A 316 9.03 10.96 16.37
N VAL A 317 9.60 11.39 17.54
CA VAL A 317 10.76 12.37 17.53
C VAL A 317 11.56 12.87 18.79
N ALA A 318 12.35 12.04 19.49
CA ALA A 318 12.95 12.29 20.83
C ALA A 318 13.77 13.61 21.23
N ASN A 319 13.78 14.72 20.47
CA ASN A 319 14.43 16.04 20.79
C ASN A 319 13.67 17.34 20.28
N GLU A 320 12.39 17.30 19.86
CA GLU A 320 11.75 18.40 19.08
C GLU A 320 10.30 18.95 19.19
N SER A 321 9.41 18.45 20.05
CA SER A 321 7.95 18.55 19.99
C SER A 321 7.35 19.57 19.03
N SER A 322 6.73 19.22 17.92
CA SER A 322 6.61 17.92 17.30
C SER A 322 5.74 17.02 18.14
N VAL A 323 5.51 15.79 17.77
CA VAL A 323 5.65 15.07 16.50
C VAL A 323 4.77 15.70 15.40
N ILE A 324 4.60 15.04 14.27
CA ILE A 324 4.21 15.67 13.02
C ILE A 324 3.42 14.71 12.09
N ILE A 325 2.27 15.14 11.57
CA ILE A 325 1.53 14.42 10.53
C ILE A 325 1.50 15.30 9.27
N PHE A 326 1.33 14.65 8.15
CA PHE A 326 1.51 15.03 6.77
C PHE A 326 0.28 14.52 6.01
N LEU A 327 -0.18 15.27 5.00
CA LEU A 327 -1.41 15.09 4.23
C LEU A 327 -1.24 13.94 3.18
N GLY A 328 -1.84 14.07 1.99
CA GLY A 328 -1.91 13.12 0.86
C GLY A 328 -2.87 13.67 -0.22
N ASP A 329 -2.57 13.56 -1.52
CA ASP A 329 -3.26 14.31 -2.62
C ASP A 329 -3.09 13.68 -4.01
N PRO A 330 -3.89 14.01 -5.04
CA PRO A 330 -3.23 13.49 -7.03
C PRO A 330 -1.79 13.89 -7.46
N THR A 331 -0.75 14.09 -6.61
CA THR A 331 0.54 14.74 -7.05
C THR A 331 1.95 14.37 -6.49
N ASN A 332 2.13 13.49 -5.50
CA ASN A 332 3.28 13.29 -4.60
C ASN A 332 3.97 14.57 -3.99
N ILE A 333 3.24 15.67 -3.63
CA ILE A 333 3.71 16.91 -2.88
C ILE A 333 3.18 17.37 -1.43
N LEU A 334 3.46 16.72 -0.24
CA LEU A 334 2.54 16.37 0.92
C LEU A 334 2.22 17.73 1.61
N HIS A 335 1.30 17.91 2.56
CA HIS A 335 1.19 19.17 3.34
C HIS A 335 0.97 18.89 4.86
N SER A 336 1.19 19.79 5.85
CA SER A 336 1.96 19.35 7.05
C SER A 336 1.65 19.94 8.46
N SER A 337 1.98 19.32 9.62
CA SER A 337 1.67 19.93 10.94
C SER A 337 2.50 19.48 12.18
N LYS A 338 2.55 20.30 13.27
CA LYS A 338 3.47 20.15 14.45
C LYS A 338 3.09 20.84 15.79
N ILE A 339 3.56 20.32 16.95
CA ILE A 339 2.86 20.29 18.26
C ILE A 339 3.76 20.39 19.59
N ILE A 340 3.33 20.20 20.87
CA ILE A 340 4.19 20.18 22.12
C ILE A 340 3.80 19.11 23.18
N THR A 341 4.69 18.25 23.70
CA THR A 341 4.55 17.56 25.04
C THR A 341 5.82 17.62 25.92
N GLY A 342 6.29 16.62 26.79
CA GLY A 342 7.09 16.59 28.11
C GLY A 342 8.47 15.94 28.60
N GLU A 343 9.23 14.92 28.08
CA GLU A 343 10.74 14.59 28.28
C GLU A 343 11.36 13.19 27.79
N GLN A 344 12.06 12.98 26.64
CA GLN A 344 12.56 11.69 25.99
C GLN A 344 11.58 10.48 25.78
N PRO A 345 11.35 9.82 24.58
CA PRO A 345 10.41 8.62 24.43
C PRO A 345 10.36 7.66 23.12
N VAL A 346 9.52 6.57 23.00
CA VAL A 346 9.51 5.56 21.83
C VAL A 346 8.31 4.77 21.03
N SER A 347 6.95 4.63 21.23
CA SER A 347 5.99 3.62 20.50
C SER A 347 4.48 4.01 20.06
N ILE A 348 3.39 3.16 19.70
CA ILE A 348 1.86 3.42 19.32
C ILE A 348 1.09 2.29 18.35
N ILE A 349 -0.27 2.27 17.95
CA ILE A 349 -1.08 2.05 16.61
C ILE A 349 -2.49 2.85 16.39
N THR A 350 -3.64 2.51 15.65
CA THR A 350 -4.98 3.27 15.27
C THR A 350 -6.42 2.55 15.10
N ALA A 351 -7.58 3.28 14.84
CA ALA A 351 -9.11 3.09 14.64
C ALA A 351 -10.30 3.92 15.40
N ASP A 352 -11.60 3.52 15.53
CA ASP A 352 -12.91 4.27 15.90
C ASP A 352 -13.32 4.82 17.35
N PHE A 353 -12.47 5.28 18.26
CA PHE A 353 -12.76 5.45 19.74
C PHE A 353 -14.04 5.79 20.52
N ASN A 354 -15.15 6.33 20.06
CA ASN A 354 -16.41 6.29 20.84
C ASN A 354 -17.67 6.25 19.99
N ASN A 355 -17.46 5.83 18.73
CA ASN A 355 -18.42 5.58 17.67
C ASN A 355 -18.88 6.75 16.78
N ASP A 356 -18.23 7.92 16.79
CA ASP A 356 -18.44 8.92 15.74
C ASP A 356 -17.91 8.51 14.34
N THR A 357 -17.22 7.38 14.18
CA THR A 357 -16.61 6.84 12.93
C THR A 357 -15.27 7.48 12.51
N ARG A 358 -15.20 8.81 12.54
CA ARG A 358 -14.30 9.66 13.34
C ARG A 358 -13.04 9.12 14.09
N LYS A 359 -12.30 8.11 13.63
CA LYS A 359 -11.20 7.41 14.37
C LYS A 359 -10.20 8.28 15.23
N ASP A 360 -9.28 7.74 16.09
CA ASP A 360 -8.58 8.55 17.17
C ASP A 360 -7.03 8.46 17.52
N LEU A 361 -6.30 9.33 18.30
CA LEU A 361 -4.80 9.22 18.59
C LEU A 361 -4.08 9.64 19.96
N ALA A 362 -3.47 8.66 20.68
CA ALA A 362 -3.16 8.43 22.11
C ALA A 362 -1.78 8.56 22.90
N ILE A 363 -0.66 9.16 22.51
CA ILE A 363 0.40 9.87 23.31
C ILE A 363 1.15 9.38 24.69
N VAL A 364 2.18 8.48 24.82
CA VAL A 364 2.86 7.92 26.12
C VAL A 364 4.27 8.30 26.71
N ASN A 365 4.54 8.76 27.94
CA ASN A 365 5.71 9.70 28.13
C ASN A 365 6.94 9.47 29.13
N SER A 366 8.26 9.15 28.74
CA SER A 366 9.58 8.51 29.30
C SER A 366 10.47 8.95 30.56
N GLY A 367 10.04 8.88 31.83
CA GLY A 367 10.92 8.76 33.04
C GLY A 367 10.27 8.95 34.44
N ASP A 368 9.83 10.16 34.82
CA ASP A 368 8.97 10.49 35.98
C ASP A 368 7.76 11.39 35.56
N ASN A 369 6.53 10.82 35.47
CA ASN A 369 5.19 11.20 34.93
C ASN A 369 5.13 10.94 33.34
N THR A 370 4.17 10.72 32.37
CA THR A 370 2.66 10.76 32.06
C THR A 370 2.09 10.32 30.63
N ILE A 371 0.90 10.76 30.15
CA ILE A 371 -0.09 10.09 29.19
C ILE A 371 -1.01 11.05 28.43
N ILE A 372 -0.97 11.33 27.13
CA ILE A 372 -2.05 12.12 26.49
C ILE A 372 -2.78 11.35 25.45
N VAL A 373 -4.04 11.65 25.35
CA VAL A 373 -4.95 11.24 24.34
C VAL A 373 -5.29 12.52 23.63
N ALA A 374 -5.10 12.68 22.30
CA ALA A 374 -5.81 13.74 21.58
C ALA A 374 -6.90 13.24 20.57
N LEU A 375 -8.11 13.80 20.54
CA LEU A 375 -9.26 13.38 19.71
C LEU A 375 -9.76 14.56 18.91
N GLY A 376 -9.78 14.38 17.60
CA GLY A 376 -9.70 15.35 16.51
C GLY A 376 -10.91 16.15 16.24
N ILE A 377 -10.86 16.87 15.13
CA ILE A 377 -12.00 17.59 14.62
C ILE A 377 -12.27 17.57 13.10
N GLY A 378 -11.94 16.50 12.38
CA GLY A 378 -12.32 16.21 11.00
C GLY A 378 -11.41 17.05 10.14
N ASN A 379 -11.84 18.28 9.90
CA ASN A 379 -10.94 19.27 9.33
C ASN A 379 -9.77 19.63 10.26
N GLY A 380 -9.56 18.99 11.43
CA GLY A 380 -8.24 18.54 11.85
C GLY A 380 -7.76 18.76 13.30
N LEU A 381 -8.08 19.90 13.93
CA LEU A 381 -7.52 20.36 15.22
C LEU A 381 -8.28 19.87 16.46
N PHE A 382 -7.97 18.63 16.84
CA PHE A 382 -8.24 18.01 18.14
C PHE A 382 -8.12 18.87 19.39
N GLN A 383 -8.47 18.26 20.51
CA GLN A 383 -9.18 18.93 21.57
C GLN A 383 -8.35 19.15 22.87
N SER A 384 -8.99 19.51 23.99
CA SER A 384 -8.46 19.90 25.34
C SER A 384 -7.99 18.86 26.43
N GLN A 385 -6.99 18.00 26.20
CA GLN A 385 -6.52 16.82 26.98
C GLN A 385 -6.02 16.91 28.50
N ASN A 386 -5.60 15.79 29.17
CA ASN A 386 -5.76 15.48 30.64
C ASN A 386 -4.87 14.39 31.41
N THR A 387 -4.61 14.61 32.72
CA THR A 387 -3.51 14.00 33.57
C THR A 387 -3.91 13.01 34.70
N TYR A 388 -3.15 11.94 35.05
CA TYR A 388 -3.51 10.89 36.08
C TYR A 388 -2.42 9.76 36.52
N SER A 389 -1.94 9.61 37.80
CA SER A 389 -0.59 8.98 38.18
C SER A 389 -0.32 7.89 39.35
N VAL A 390 0.94 7.75 39.96
CA VAL A 390 1.92 6.63 39.61
C VAL A 390 3.40 6.37 40.31
N GLY A 391 4.49 5.73 39.67
CA GLY A 391 5.96 5.26 39.99
C GLY A 391 7.35 5.61 39.13
N SER A 392 7.91 4.93 38.02
CA SER A 392 8.98 5.38 36.94
C SER A 392 9.13 4.67 35.45
N SER A 393 9.75 5.28 34.34
CA SER A 393 10.32 4.89 32.90
C SER A 393 9.59 4.39 31.47
N PRO A 394 8.23 4.29 31.23
CA PRO A 394 7.39 3.47 30.18
C PRO A 394 6.66 3.60 28.72
N SER A 395 6.95 2.99 27.54
CA SER A 395 6.44 3.38 26.15
C SER A 395 5.11 2.97 25.30
N SER A 396 3.78 2.87 25.66
CA SER A 396 2.68 1.94 25.08
C SER A 396 1.12 2.16 24.55
N ILE A 397 0.45 1.83 23.36
CA ILE A 397 -1.12 1.78 23.02
C ILE A 397 -1.67 0.96 21.69
N LEU A 398 -2.71 0.04 21.27
CA LEU A 398 -3.95 -1.04 21.42
C LEU A 398 -5.54 -0.82 21.43
N SER A 399 -6.39 -1.66 20.70
CA SER A 399 -7.93 -1.76 20.76
C SER A 399 -8.80 -3.12 20.37
N ASP A 400 -10.12 -3.28 19.93
CA ASP A 400 -10.98 -4.59 19.68
C ASP A 400 -12.40 -4.89 20.45
N ASP A 401 -13.13 -6.10 20.83
CA ASP A 401 -14.11 -6.86 21.99
C ASP A 401 -14.12 -7.22 23.67
N PHE A 402 -14.09 -6.48 24.86
CA PHE A 402 -13.30 -6.71 26.14
C PHE A 402 -14.02 -7.35 27.41
N ASN A 403 -15.15 -7.03 28.14
CA ASN A 403 -15.61 -8.01 29.23
C ASN A 403 -15.95 -9.25 28.46
N ASN A 404 -16.83 -9.11 27.48
CA ASN A 404 -17.23 -8.02 26.56
C ASN A 404 -18.13 -6.87 27.09
N ASP A 405 -18.15 -5.67 26.48
CA ASP A 405 -19.18 -4.64 26.83
C ASP A 405 -19.58 -3.56 25.80
N ASN A 406 -19.02 -3.60 24.59
CA ASN A 406 -19.23 -2.67 23.46
C ASN A 406 -18.26 -1.51 23.43
N LYS A 407 -17.14 -1.61 24.14
CA LYS A 407 -16.32 -0.46 24.48
C LYS A 407 -14.83 -0.81 24.49
N LEU A 408 -13.98 0.11 24.10
CA LEU A 408 -12.53 -0.02 24.13
C LEU A 408 -11.85 0.84 25.18
N ASP A 409 -10.53 0.66 25.31
CA ASP A 409 -9.81 0.79 26.59
C ASP A 409 -8.31 0.64 26.50
N LEU A 410 -7.48 0.78 27.57
CA LEU A 410 -6.05 0.43 27.54
C LEU A 410 -5.49 -0.69 28.38
N ILE A 411 -4.46 -1.41 27.87
CA ILE A 411 -3.37 -1.95 28.70
C ILE A 411 -2.22 -1.08 28.57
N VAL A 412 -1.45 -1.08 29.64
CA VAL A 412 -0.14 -0.53 29.83
C VAL A 412 0.55 -1.31 30.96
N VAL A 413 1.83 -1.05 31.28
CA VAL A 413 2.77 -2.13 31.59
C VAL A 413 4.10 -1.92 32.41
N SER A 414 5.38 -2.34 32.08
CA SER A 414 6.70 -2.17 32.86
C SER A 414 8.18 -2.63 32.43
N GLN A 415 9.08 -1.86 31.76
CA GLN A 415 10.56 -1.60 32.05
C GLN A 415 10.95 -1.76 33.55
N ASP A 416 11.83 -0.92 34.10
CA ASP A 416 12.55 -0.97 35.38
C ASP A 416 11.93 -1.59 36.68
N SER A 417 10.61 -1.71 36.92
CA SER A 417 9.96 -2.47 38.05
C SER A 417 8.61 -3.12 37.69
N ASN A 418 8.51 -3.71 36.51
CA ASN A 418 8.35 -5.17 36.42
C ASN A 418 6.94 -5.80 36.39
N THR A 419 5.89 -5.03 36.06
CA THR A 419 4.48 -5.45 36.16
C THR A 419 3.50 -4.84 35.16
N VAL A 420 2.19 -5.18 35.17
CA VAL A 420 1.24 -4.68 34.14
C VAL A 420 -0.18 -4.31 34.57
N ASN A 421 -0.78 -3.28 33.95
CA ASN A 421 -2.06 -2.69 34.34
C ASN A 421 -3.00 -2.03 33.30
N VAL A 422 -4.03 -1.36 33.85
CA VAL A 422 -5.42 -1.85 33.84
C VAL A 422 -6.52 -0.84 33.49
N LEU A 423 -6.49 0.07 32.53
CA LEU A 423 -7.45 1.21 32.60
C LEU A 423 -8.41 1.28 31.41
N LEU A 424 -9.72 1.45 31.69
CA LEU A 424 -10.91 1.00 30.92
C LEU A 424 -11.91 2.16 30.69
N GLY A 425 -12.45 2.39 29.49
CA GLY A 425 -13.15 3.59 28.94
C GLY A 425 -14.40 4.24 29.60
N ASP A 426 -15.08 5.14 28.88
CA ASP A 426 -16.56 5.21 28.90
C ASP A 426 -17.19 5.89 27.70
N GLY A 427 -16.42 6.05 26.63
CA GLY A 427 -16.92 6.40 25.31
C GLY A 427 -17.64 7.72 25.27
N LEU A 428 -17.28 8.59 26.16
CA LEU A 428 -17.30 9.98 25.82
C LEU A 428 -16.10 10.65 26.44
N GLY A 429 -15.04 9.90 26.86
CA GLY A 429 -14.92 8.94 27.96
C GLY A 429 -13.56 8.79 28.70
N ASN A 430 -13.45 7.83 29.64
CA ASN A 430 -12.59 7.98 30.81
C ASN A 430 -11.96 6.64 31.38
N PHE A 431 -11.11 6.60 32.45
CA PHE A 431 -10.52 5.37 33.12
C PHE A 431 -10.57 5.17 34.70
N ILE A 432 -11.26 4.19 35.38
CA ILE A 432 -11.33 4.08 36.91
C ILE A 432 -10.59 2.92 37.67
N VAL A 433 -9.62 3.21 38.57
CA VAL A 433 -8.66 2.31 39.32
C VAL A 433 -9.01 0.85 39.65
N SER A 434 -8.06 -0.07 39.42
CA SER A 434 -8.18 -1.54 39.60
C SER A 434 -6.90 -2.32 40.02
N SER A 435 -5.76 -2.37 39.29
CA SER A 435 -4.64 -3.31 39.61
C SER A 435 -3.29 -3.09 38.89
N ASN A 436 -2.42 -4.12 38.99
CA ASN A 436 -1.08 -4.25 38.46
C ASN A 436 -0.54 -5.69 38.76
N ASN A 437 0.29 -6.37 37.93
CA ASN A 437 0.71 -7.79 38.17
C ASN A 437 2.15 -8.15 37.79
N SER A 438 2.86 -9.09 38.49
CA SER A 438 4.34 -9.35 38.44
C SER A 438 4.86 -10.74 38.00
N VAL A 439 6.19 -10.89 37.82
CA VAL A 439 6.93 -11.99 37.12
C VAL A 439 8.47 -12.14 37.40
N GLY A 440 9.47 -12.21 36.45
CA GLY A 440 10.91 -12.63 36.65
C GLY A 440 12.11 -11.62 36.58
N TYR A 441 12.70 -11.22 35.40
CA TYR A 441 13.66 -10.07 35.17
C TYR A 441 13.92 -9.57 33.66
N TYR A 442 13.40 -8.45 33.10
CA TYR A 442 13.93 -7.61 31.93
C TYR A 442 12.98 -7.02 30.71
N PRO A 443 11.63 -7.23 30.57
CA PRO A 443 10.58 -7.30 29.39
C PRO A 443 9.77 -6.29 28.41
N SER A 444 10.21 -5.46 27.42
CA SER A 444 9.32 -4.48 26.65
C SER A 444 8.33 -4.64 25.42
N PHE A 445 7.40 -5.60 25.12
CA PHE A 445 6.29 -5.56 24.07
C PHE A 445 5.37 -6.77 23.70
N ALA A 446 4.09 -6.52 23.29
CA ALA A 446 2.98 -7.47 23.01
C ALA A 446 1.60 -6.89 22.53
N VAL A 447 0.48 -7.59 22.60
CA VAL A 447 -0.40 -7.96 21.45
C VAL A 447 -1.89 -8.02 21.80
N SER A 448 -2.87 -7.92 20.88
CA SER A 448 -4.31 -8.25 21.14
C SER A 448 -4.94 -9.00 19.96
N ALA A 449 -6.03 -9.78 20.22
CA ALA A 449 -6.43 -11.13 19.69
C ALA A 449 -6.24 -12.37 20.71
N ASP A 450 -6.76 -13.61 20.51
CA ASP A 450 -7.08 -14.82 21.39
C ASP A 450 -5.94 -15.90 21.64
N PHE A 451 -6.10 -17.10 22.35
CA PHE A 451 -5.10 -18.28 22.38
C PHE A 451 -5.14 -19.77 23.07
N ASN A 452 -6.23 -20.52 23.40
CA ASN A 452 -6.43 -21.95 23.97
C ASN A 452 -7.11 -23.27 23.31
N ASN A 453 -8.17 -23.93 23.88
CA ASN A 453 -9.44 -24.31 23.14
C ASN A 453 -10.83 -23.97 23.81
N ASP A 454 -11.86 -23.52 23.03
CA ASP A 454 -13.13 -22.74 23.29
C ASP A 454 -13.33 -21.32 22.54
N SER A 455 -13.47 -20.04 23.06
CA SER A 455 -13.71 -18.76 22.23
C SER A 455 -13.46 -17.17 22.65
N LYS A 456 -12.32 -16.54 23.15
CA LYS A 456 -12.06 -15.18 23.85
C LYS A 456 -10.59 -14.58 24.22
N LEU A 457 -10.31 -13.24 24.32
CA LEU A 457 -8.92 -12.60 24.25
C LEU A 457 -8.31 -11.76 25.47
N ASP A 458 -7.20 -11.91 26.24
CA ASP A 458 -6.13 -12.89 26.54
C ASP A 458 -4.67 -12.60 25.93
N LEU A 459 -3.45 -13.15 26.30
CA LEU A 459 -2.07 -12.61 25.82
C LEU A 459 -0.66 -13.32 25.67
N VAL A 460 0.40 -12.61 25.18
CA VAL A 460 1.86 -12.98 25.34
C VAL A 460 2.89 -11.85 25.64
N VAL A 461 4.20 -12.03 26.00
CA VAL A 461 5.19 -10.96 26.48
C VAL A 461 6.64 -10.61 25.95
N THR A 462 7.76 -11.27 26.32
CA THR A 462 9.25 -11.03 26.22
C THR A 462 9.96 -10.16 27.34
N ASN A 463 11.25 -10.32 27.80
CA ASN A 463 11.81 -10.33 29.24
C ASN A 463 13.28 -9.89 29.78
N SER A 464 14.13 -9.00 29.19
CA SER A 464 15.66 -8.89 29.04
C SER A 464 16.71 -9.69 29.78
N PHE A 465 16.63 -9.82 31.08
CA PHE A 465 17.75 -10.27 31.86
C PHE A 465 17.53 -11.69 32.45
N ASP A 466 16.33 -12.30 32.24
CA ASP A 466 15.90 -13.70 32.55
C ASP A 466 16.32 -14.86 31.59
N ASN A 467 15.46 -15.67 30.92
CA ASN A 467 15.77 -16.39 29.65
C ASN A 467 14.57 -17.22 29.00
N THR A 468 13.33 -16.72 28.93
CA THR A 468 12.06 -17.51 29.05
C THR A 468 11.04 -17.40 27.87
N ILE A 469 9.68 -17.51 28.04
CA ILE A 469 8.51 -17.67 27.06
C ILE A 469 7.05 -17.82 27.74
N SER A 470 6.20 -16.82 28.11
CA SER A 470 4.83 -16.58 28.80
C SER A 470 3.34 -17.04 28.46
N VAL A 471 2.53 -17.70 29.35
CA VAL A 471 1.03 -17.94 29.20
C VAL A 471 0.12 -17.54 30.43
N LEU A 472 -0.98 -16.62 30.30
CA LEU A 472 -1.26 -14.52 30.32
C LEU A 472 -2.21 -16.80 30.34
N LEU A 473 -3.12 -17.40 31.31
CA LEU A 473 -4.64 -17.68 31.13
C LEU A 473 -5.67 -16.51 31.48
N GLY A 474 -6.84 -16.22 30.80
CA GLY A 474 -7.57 -14.90 30.90
C GLY A 474 -9.12 -14.64 30.79
N TYR A 475 -9.89 -14.34 31.84
CA TYR A 475 -11.35 -14.67 32.01
C TYR A 475 -12.55 -13.95 31.32
N GLY A 476 -12.41 -12.97 30.43
CA GLY A 476 -13.48 -12.05 30.00
C GLY A 476 -14.16 -11.30 31.14
N ASN A 477 -13.50 -10.30 31.71
CA ASN A 477 -14.11 -9.40 32.68
C ASN A 477 -13.27 -8.14 32.87
N GLY A 478 -12.09 -8.27 33.45
CA GLY A 478 -10.95 -7.33 33.46
C GLY A 478 -9.64 -8.01 33.85
N SER A 479 -9.65 -9.35 33.96
CA SER A 479 -8.74 -10.11 34.81
C SER A 479 -8.35 -11.50 34.31
N PHE A 480 -7.20 -11.98 34.81
CA PHE A 480 -6.42 -13.06 34.21
C PHE A 480 -5.60 -13.84 35.27
N LEU A 481 -4.70 -14.71 34.83
CA LEU A 481 -3.94 -15.68 35.62
C LEU A 481 -2.41 -15.61 35.37
N ILE A 482 -1.65 -16.64 35.78
CA ILE A 482 -0.23 -16.95 35.46
C ILE A 482 -0.10 -18.47 35.18
N HIS A 483 0.27 -18.86 33.97
CA HIS A 483 0.45 -20.24 33.47
C HIS A 483 1.95 -20.63 33.37
N MET A 484 2.72 -20.15 32.38
CA MET A 484 3.99 -20.79 31.97
C MET A 484 5.09 -19.89 31.35
N THR A 485 6.29 -20.48 31.12
CA THR A 485 7.56 -19.85 30.61
C THR A 485 8.42 -20.80 29.69
N TYR A 486 8.96 -20.37 28.53
CA TYR A 486 9.56 -21.20 27.42
C TYR A 486 10.80 -20.58 26.75
N ALA A 487 11.99 -21.14 26.96
CA ALA A 487 13.25 -20.51 26.58
C ALA A 487 13.58 -20.42 25.08
N THR A 488 14.39 -19.42 24.75
CA THR A 488 14.68 -18.99 23.36
C THR A 488 16.22 -18.75 23.20
N GLY A 489 16.83 -18.26 22.11
CA GLY A 489 18.33 -18.25 21.90
C GLY A 489 19.28 -17.37 22.82
N SER A 490 19.98 -16.35 22.30
CA SER A 490 20.71 -15.28 23.03
C SER A 490 20.45 -13.88 22.44
N TYR A 491 19.43 -13.23 23.01
CA TYR A 491 18.95 -11.85 22.97
C TYR A 491 17.44 -11.47 22.46
N PRO A 492 16.28 -11.36 23.28
CA PRO A 492 14.83 -11.01 23.04
C PRO A 492 13.85 -9.58 23.32
N THR A 493 13.49 -8.32 22.73
CA THR A 493 13.43 -7.41 21.42
C THR A 493 12.07 -6.84 20.84
N PHE A 494 11.34 -7.51 19.91
CA PHE A 494 10.11 -7.23 19.14
C PHE A 494 9.43 -8.37 18.26
N LEU A 495 8.07 -8.48 17.88
CA LEU A 495 7.00 -9.63 17.75
C LEU A 495 5.83 -10.13 16.66
N ILE A 496 5.71 -10.57 15.36
CA ILE A 496 4.29 -10.85 14.70
C ILE A 496 3.72 -12.24 14.54
N SER A 497 2.37 -12.31 14.28
CA SER A 497 1.36 -13.40 14.15
C SER A 497 0.45 -13.11 12.98
N ASP A 498 0.18 -14.16 12.20
CA ASP A 498 -0.88 -14.17 11.21
C ASP A 498 -1.14 -15.59 10.63
N ASP A 499 -2.13 -15.97 9.79
CA ASP A 499 -2.28 -17.41 9.38
C ASP A 499 -1.31 -17.85 8.31
N PHE A 500 -0.07 -18.01 8.65
CA PHE A 500 0.73 -19.13 8.19
C PHE A 500 0.24 -20.14 7.14
N ASN A 501 -0.61 -21.01 7.63
CA ASN A 501 -0.34 -22.43 7.60
C ASN A 501 -1.56 -23.16 8.12
N ASN A 502 -2.74 -22.67 7.81
CA ASN A 502 -3.70 -23.52 7.14
C ASN A 502 -4.15 -24.72 8.02
N ASP A 503 -4.37 -24.55 9.34
CA ASP A 503 -5.08 -25.57 10.17
C ASP A 503 -6.17 -25.05 11.09
N ASN A 504 -6.32 -23.75 11.23
CA ASN A 504 -7.30 -23.21 12.13
C ASN A 504 -6.92 -23.55 13.60
N ILE A 505 -5.64 -23.38 14.00
CA ILE A 505 -5.20 -22.98 15.36
C ILE A 505 -3.85 -22.12 15.33
N LEU A 506 -3.71 -21.03 16.10
CA LEU A 506 -2.93 -19.80 15.74
C LEU A 506 -1.37 -19.78 15.97
N ASP A 507 -0.52 -19.63 14.94
CA ASP A 507 0.91 -20.06 15.00
C ASP A 507 2.02 -18.97 15.06
N ILE A 508 3.33 -19.28 14.82
CA ILE A 508 4.56 -18.68 15.35
C ILE A 508 5.92 -18.71 14.54
N ALA A 509 6.31 -17.65 13.80
CA ALA A 509 7.71 -17.26 13.46
C ALA A 509 8.24 -16.12 14.35
N VAL A 510 9.56 -16.05 14.68
CA VAL A 510 9.97 -15.64 16.07
C VAL A 510 11.46 -14.82 16.20
N ILE A 511 11.96 -13.52 15.92
CA ILE A 511 13.41 -12.82 16.04
C ILE A 511 14.53 -12.82 17.24
N ASN A 512 15.75 -12.17 17.23
CA ASN A 512 16.98 -12.39 18.14
C ASN A 512 18.19 -11.35 18.45
N ASN A 513 18.10 -10.13 19.03
CA ASN A 513 19.23 -9.32 19.64
C ASN A 513 20.74 -9.67 19.64
N LYS A 514 21.30 -10.71 20.24
CA LYS A 514 22.78 -10.82 20.33
C LYS A 514 23.35 -12.04 19.59
N ASN A 515 22.52 -12.76 18.83
CA ASN A 515 22.94 -13.83 17.90
C ASN A 515 22.92 -13.61 16.37
N ASN A 516 21.91 -12.96 15.74
CA ASN A 516 21.62 -12.94 14.26
C ASN A 516 20.52 -13.92 13.81
N THR A 517 19.54 -14.23 14.66
CA THR A 517 18.81 -15.51 14.57
C THR A 517 17.19 -15.34 14.92
N ILE A 518 16.15 -16.21 14.79
CA ILE A 518 14.61 -16.17 15.11
C ILE A 518 14.42 -17.25 16.27
N SER A 519 13.25 -17.70 16.76
CA SER A 519 12.76 -19.06 17.02
C SER A 519 11.28 -19.25 16.19
N ILE A 520 10.23 -20.19 15.84
CA ILE A 520 9.54 -21.66 15.78
C ILE A 520 8.89 -22.30 17.00
N LEU A 521 7.60 -22.47 16.96
CA LEU A 521 6.99 -23.76 17.27
C LEU A 521 5.53 -23.58 17.00
N LEU A 522 4.77 -24.58 17.36
CA LEU A 522 3.48 -24.82 16.79
C LEU A 522 2.63 -25.42 17.86
N GLY A 523 1.33 -25.16 17.84
CA GLY A 523 0.47 -25.50 18.95
C GLY A 523 -0.56 -26.56 18.70
N ILE A 524 -1.57 -26.56 19.58
CA ILE A 524 -2.26 -27.79 19.93
C ILE A 524 -3.75 -27.66 20.31
N GLY A 525 -4.44 -26.53 20.18
CA GLY A 525 -5.83 -26.42 20.71
C GLY A 525 -5.88 -26.72 22.20
N ASN A 526 -4.81 -26.33 22.88
CA ASN A 526 -4.42 -26.35 24.29
C ASN A 526 -2.93 -25.93 24.29
N GLY A 527 -1.94 -26.45 25.03
CA GLY A 527 -1.84 -27.64 25.86
C GLY A 527 -0.44 -27.82 26.47
N SER A 528 0.58 -27.46 25.68
CA SER A 528 1.98 -27.15 26.02
C SER A 528 2.73 -27.18 24.67
N PHE A 529 3.05 -26.03 24.06
CA PHE A 529 3.67 -25.94 22.72
C PHE A 529 4.88 -26.83 22.48
N TYR A 530 5.29 -26.88 21.22
CA TYR A 530 6.57 -27.48 20.83
C TYR A 530 7.79 -26.64 21.26
N SER A 531 8.93 -26.74 20.57
CA SER A 531 10.26 -26.31 21.08
C SER A 531 11.25 -26.02 19.94
N GLN A 532 12.50 -25.57 20.25
CA GLN A 532 13.25 -24.75 19.28
C GLN A 532 14.00 -25.32 18.06
N TYR A 533 13.70 -24.82 16.83
CA TYR A 533 14.46 -25.02 15.57
C TYR A 533 15.03 -23.69 14.99
N THR A 534 15.83 -23.68 13.89
CA THR A 534 16.92 -22.64 13.74
C THR A 534 17.57 -22.29 12.36
N TYR A 535 17.72 -20.99 11.98
CA TYR A 535 18.43 -20.37 10.82
C TYR A 535 19.03 -18.91 11.11
N THR A 536 19.32 -17.95 10.17
CA THR A 536 20.05 -16.63 10.45
C THR A 536 19.93 -15.36 9.51
N THR A 537 20.03 -14.11 10.01
CA THR A 537 20.18 -12.78 9.30
C THR A 537 21.64 -12.36 8.99
N GLY A 538 21.79 -11.17 8.39
CA GLY A 538 22.93 -10.29 8.68
C GLY A 538 23.22 -10.11 10.18
N SER A 539 24.48 -9.85 10.48
CA SER A 539 25.18 -9.70 11.77
C SER A 539 24.60 -8.87 12.99
N SER A 540 23.28 -8.58 13.27
CA SER A 540 22.80 -7.27 13.88
C SER A 540 21.32 -6.77 13.64
N PRO A 541 20.17 -7.22 14.25
CA PRO A 541 18.83 -6.40 14.30
C PRO A 541 17.31 -6.28 15.14
N ILE A 542 16.22 -5.37 15.43
CA ILE A 542 15.34 -4.01 15.30
C ILE A 542 13.66 -3.91 15.03
N CYS A 543 12.68 -4.76 14.57
CA CYS A 543 11.15 -4.51 14.26
C CYS A 543 10.29 -5.65 13.53
N LEU A 544 9.03 -5.52 12.96
CA LEU A 544 8.14 -6.61 12.24
C LEU A 544 6.68 -6.41 11.52
N ARG A 545 6.23 -6.66 10.24
CA ARG A 545 4.77 -6.52 9.68
C ARG A 545 4.27 -7.57 8.65
N SER A 546 3.23 -8.37 8.87
CA SER A 546 2.73 -9.44 8.00
C SER A 546 2.12 -9.01 6.69
N SER A 547 2.66 -9.52 5.59
CA SER A 547 1.90 -10.02 4.46
C SER A 547 2.84 -10.51 3.31
N ASP A 548 2.33 -10.66 2.08
CA ASP A 548 2.57 -11.89 1.34
C ASP A 548 2.97 -11.79 -0.13
N PHE A 549 4.27 -11.82 -0.40
CA PHE A 549 4.75 -11.27 -1.65
C PHE A 549 4.79 -12.27 -2.83
N ASN A 550 3.74 -13.08 -2.93
CA ASN A 550 3.88 -14.45 -3.41
C ASN A 550 2.71 -15.01 -4.25
N LYS A 551 1.49 -14.50 -4.09
CA LYS A 551 0.25 -15.00 -4.72
C LYS A 551 0.07 -16.54 -4.95
N ASP A 552 0.26 -17.40 -3.93
CA ASP A 552 -0.34 -18.75 -3.81
C ASP A 552 -1.02 -19.05 -2.43
N ASN A 553 -0.60 -19.97 -1.56
CA ASN A 553 -1.36 -20.47 -0.39
C ASN A 553 -0.56 -20.48 0.96
N ASN A 554 0.46 -19.62 1.12
CA ASN A 554 1.51 -19.70 2.15
C ASN A 554 2.16 -18.33 2.50
N ILE A 555 2.66 -18.14 3.72
CA ILE A 555 2.78 -16.84 4.42
C ILE A 555 4.17 -16.23 4.87
N ASP A 556 4.48 -15.01 4.44
CA ASP A 556 5.71 -14.22 4.31
C ASP A 556 6.04 -13.05 5.29
N LEU A 557 7.33 -12.78 5.53
CA LEU A 557 7.81 -11.77 6.50
C LEU A 557 8.18 -10.41 5.81
N ALA A 558 9.42 -9.85 5.95
CA ALA A 558 10.03 -8.62 5.34
C ALA A 558 10.92 -7.79 6.32
N ILE A 559 12.20 -8.13 6.51
CA ILE A 559 12.82 -8.09 7.84
C ILE A 559 13.85 -6.94 8.32
N VAL A 560 14.24 -5.87 7.56
CA VAL A 560 15.31 -4.73 7.49
C VAL A 560 16.39 -4.32 8.62
N ASN A 561 17.80 -4.39 8.55
CA ASN A 561 18.89 -4.31 9.71
C ASN A 561 19.83 -3.01 10.15
N SER A 562 20.89 -3.04 11.10
CA SER A 562 21.95 -1.96 11.55
C SER A 562 23.57 -1.98 11.41
N ASP A 563 24.29 -2.31 10.31
CA ASP A 563 25.75 -2.07 9.98
C ASP A 563 26.24 -2.67 8.59
N ASP A 564 25.54 -3.60 7.90
CA ASP A 564 25.90 -4.27 6.61
C ASP A 564 24.93 -3.97 5.39
N ASP A 565 24.49 -2.74 5.09
CA ASP A 565 23.16 -2.28 4.53
C ASP A 565 22.30 -3.38 3.80
N SER A 566 21.05 -3.72 4.25
CA SER A 566 20.16 -4.96 4.30
C SER A 566 18.56 -5.13 3.64
N ILE A 567 17.89 -5.51 2.37
CA ILE A 567 18.01 -6.29 0.87
C ILE A 567 18.93 -7.84 0.38
N ILE A 568 19.58 -9.12 0.98
CA ILE A 568 19.36 -10.29 2.28
C ILE A 568 17.89 -11.11 2.95
N ILE A 569 16.79 -11.84 2.31
CA ILE A 569 15.23 -12.28 2.27
C ILE A 569 14.70 -13.70 2.70
N PHE A 570 13.51 -14.34 2.37
CA PHE A 570 13.10 -15.80 2.66
C PHE A 570 11.62 -16.29 2.32
N PHE A 571 11.24 -17.59 2.02
CA PHE A 571 9.89 -18.09 1.45
C PHE A 571 9.51 -19.61 1.53
N GLY A 572 8.21 -20.02 1.47
CA GLY A 572 7.65 -21.33 1.89
C GLY A 572 6.59 -22.13 1.08
N TYR A 573 5.95 -23.14 1.68
CA TYR A 573 5.90 -24.51 1.11
C TYR A 573 4.83 -25.56 1.57
N GLY A 574 5.15 -26.31 2.65
CA GLY A 574 4.86 -27.75 2.75
C GLY A 574 5.59 -28.56 3.85
N ASN A 575 6.51 -28.01 4.68
CA ASN A 575 7.25 -28.83 5.69
C ASN A 575 7.96 -28.10 6.89
N GLY A 576 7.43 -27.01 7.47
CA GLY A 576 8.00 -26.40 8.70
C GLY A 576 9.40 -25.76 8.59
N THR A 577 9.96 -25.63 7.36
CA THR A 577 11.36 -25.28 7.02
C THR A 577 11.56 -24.96 5.51
N PHE A 578 12.66 -24.33 5.00
CA PHE A 578 12.91 -24.02 3.55
C PHE A 578 14.28 -23.38 3.06
N ALA A 579 14.26 -22.58 1.97
CA ALA A 579 15.30 -22.10 1.02
C ALA A 579 15.86 -20.67 1.18
N GLU A 580 17.12 -20.41 0.75
CA GLU A 580 17.93 -19.15 0.81
C GLU A 580 18.62 -18.73 -0.55
N GLU A 581 18.51 -17.53 -1.23
CA GLU A 581 19.35 -17.06 -2.42
C GLU A 581 19.78 -15.54 -2.64
N ALA A 582 19.02 -14.56 -3.24
CA ALA A 582 19.59 -13.29 -3.85
C ALA A 582 18.80 -11.91 -3.80
N THR A 583 19.47 -10.72 -4.04
CA THR A 583 19.75 -9.50 -3.15
C THR A 583 19.94 -8.08 -3.79
N TYR A 584 19.89 -6.94 -3.03
CA TYR A 584 19.61 -5.51 -3.35
C TYR A 584 20.15 -4.53 -2.27
N ALA A 585 20.40 -3.21 -2.48
CA ALA A 585 21.10 -2.27 -1.53
C ALA A 585 20.74 -0.76 -1.56
N THR A 586 21.07 0.03 -0.52
CA THR A 586 20.51 1.40 -0.29
C THR A 586 21.37 2.49 0.36
N GLY A 587 20.77 3.69 0.53
CA GLY A 587 21.19 4.72 1.48
C GLY A 587 21.21 4.17 2.90
N ASN A 588 22.15 4.69 3.70
CA ASN A 588 22.47 4.03 4.94
C ASN A 588 21.33 4.28 5.92
N TYR A 589 20.84 3.23 6.55
CA TYR A 589 19.74 3.17 7.52
C TYR A 589 18.46 2.39 6.99
N PRO A 590 17.72 1.45 7.67
CA PRO A 590 16.39 0.90 7.29
C PRO A 590 15.34 0.60 8.47
N VAL A 591 14.83 1.55 9.26
CA VAL A 591 14.29 1.41 10.63
C VAL A 591 12.80 1.10 10.83
N TYR A 592 12.11 0.50 9.85
CA TYR A 592 10.65 0.23 9.96
C TYR A 592 9.88 -0.77 9.02
N LEU A 593 8.57 -0.55 8.59
CA LEU A 593 7.75 -0.96 7.33
C LEU A 593 6.12 -0.85 7.37
N VAL A 594 5.21 -0.22 6.54
CA VAL A 594 3.66 -0.26 6.46
C VAL A 594 2.90 -0.62 5.14
N PHE A 595 2.00 -1.63 5.06
CA PHE A 595 1.49 -2.13 3.77
C PHE A 595 0.72 -1.11 2.90
N GLY A 596 1.10 -0.95 1.62
CA GLY A 596 0.28 -0.92 0.38
C GLY A 596 0.81 0.03 -0.75
N ASP A 597 0.21 -0.05 -1.95
CA ASP A 597 0.80 0.18 -3.30
C ASP A 597 0.77 1.59 -3.84
N TYR A 598 1.87 2.24 -4.28
CA TYR A 598 1.96 3.68 -4.68
C TYR A 598 2.03 3.97 -6.20
N ASN A 599 1.97 2.96 -7.06
CA ASN A 599 2.24 3.07 -8.50
C ASN A 599 1.07 2.81 -9.51
N ASN A 600 0.04 2.06 -9.13
CA ASN A 600 -1.22 1.64 -9.76
C ASN A 600 -1.10 0.50 -10.78
N ASP A 601 -0.50 -0.65 -10.41
CA ASP A 601 -0.23 -1.76 -11.35
C ASP A 601 -0.69 -3.16 -10.91
N ASN A 602 -1.59 -3.21 -9.92
CA ASN A 602 -2.06 -4.39 -9.20
C ASN A 602 -0.92 -5.15 -8.45
N ASN A 603 0.13 -4.42 -8.04
CA ASN A 603 1.34 -4.89 -7.37
C ASN A 603 1.83 -3.96 -6.25
N THR A 604 2.44 -4.60 -5.26
CA THR A 604 2.90 -4.06 -3.98
C THR A 604 4.11 -3.12 -4.02
N ASP A 605 4.55 -2.46 -2.89
CA ASP A 605 5.34 -1.23 -2.42
C ASP A 605 5.74 -1.04 -0.85
N LEU A 606 6.86 -1.56 -0.29
CA LEU A 606 7.58 -1.28 1.03
C LEU A 606 8.05 0.19 1.25
N VAL A 607 8.93 0.62 2.22
CA VAL A 607 9.74 1.92 2.25
C VAL A 607 11.15 1.85 3.03
N VAL A 608 11.76 2.86 3.75
CA VAL A 608 13.15 3.08 4.45
C VAL A 608 13.59 4.59 4.94
N ILE A 609 13.34 5.18 6.16
CA ILE A 609 13.74 6.56 6.84
C ILE A 609 15.15 7.16 7.30
N ASN A 610 16.39 6.65 7.29
CA ASN A 610 17.68 7.18 7.86
C ASN A 610 17.86 8.42 8.86
N ASN A 611 19.14 8.78 9.17
CA ASN A 611 19.75 9.78 10.15
C ASN A 611 20.49 11.08 9.68
N GLU A 612 21.83 11.22 9.51
CA GLU A 612 22.56 12.41 8.91
C GLU A 612 22.47 12.88 7.39
N ASP A 613 22.25 12.08 6.31
CA ASP A 613 22.30 12.47 4.85
C ASP A 613 21.03 12.82 3.96
N ALA A 614 19.77 12.35 4.18
CA ALA A 614 18.43 12.83 3.64
C ALA A 614 17.77 12.33 2.30
N THR A 615 17.22 11.09 2.18
CA THR A 615 16.46 10.55 0.98
C THR A 615 15.05 9.83 1.34
N VAL A 616 14.08 9.18 0.64
CA VAL A 616 12.75 8.40 0.82
C VAL A 616 12.35 7.55 -0.45
N SER A 617 12.73 6.30 -0.66
CA SER A 617 12.68 5.52 -1.92
C SER A 617 11.36 5.28 -2.58
N LEU A 618 11.44 4.50 -3.67
CA LEU A 618 10.61 3.74 -4.62
C LEU A 618 11.27 2.29 -4.65
N PHE A 619 10.69 1.13 -5.08
CA PHE A 619 11.42 -0.13 -5.57
C PHE A 619 10.61 -1.11 -6.49
N THR A 620 10.41 -0.84 -7.79
CA THR A 620 9.33 -1.28 -8.77
C THR A 620 8.53 -2.62 -8.65
N GLY A 621 7.21 -2.56 -8.41
CA GLY A 621 6.27 -3.69 -8.46
C GLY A 621 6.04 -4.20 -9.88
N ARG A 622 5.87 -5.53 -10.08
CA ARG A 622 5.63 -6.15 -11.42
C ARG A 622 5.48 -7.68 -11.54
N ALA A 623 4.29 -8.24 -11.39
CA ALA A 623 3.88 -9.60 -11.81
C ALA A 623 4.66 -10.88 -11.35
N ASN A 624 6.01 -10.93 -11.36
CA ASN A 624 6.80 -12.04 -10.78
C ASN A 624 8.09 -11.58 -10.03
N GLY A 625 8.06 -11.58 -8.71
CA GLY A 625 9.15 -11.47 -7.73
C GLY A 625 10.44 -10.62 -7.94
N THR A 626 10.48 -9.50 -8.70
CA THR A 626 11.68 -8.67 -9.05
C THR A 626 11.41 -7.14 -9.40
N PHE A 627 12.28 -6.14 -9.11
CA PHE A 627 12.09 -4.63 -9.16
C PHE A 627 13.20 -3.78 -9.94
N VAL A 628 13.21 -2.42 -10.17
CA VAL A 628 14.33 -1.62 -10.85
C VAL A 628 14.54 -0.08 -10.50
N PHE A 629 15.69 0.39 -9.92
CA PHE A 629 15.97 1.75 -9.30
C PHE A 629 15.57 3.11 -9.97
N VAL A 630 15.13 4.10 -9.14
CA VAL A 630 14.53 5.46 -9.39
C VAL A 630 15.13 6.50 -8.38
N GLN A 631 14.44 7.31 -7.56
CA GLN A 631 14.87 8.72 -7.31
C GLN A 631 14.93 9.28 -5.88
N SER A 632 16.01 10.01 -5.52
CA SER A 632 16.06 10.83 -4.29
C SER A 632 15.39 12.25 -4.24
N TYR A 633 14.86 12.71 -3.08
CA TYR A 633 14.15 13.97 -2.74
C TYR A 633 14.34 14.29 -1.20
N GLY A 634 13.84 15.41 -0.61
CA GLY A 634 14.25 15.90 0.74
C GLY A 634 13.19 16.59 1.67
N THR A 635 13.58 16.86 2.94
CA THR A 635 12.74 17.41 4.07
C THR A 635 13.60 17.97 5.25
N GLY A 636 13.71 17.36 6.44
CA GLY A 636 14.55 17.82 7.58
C GLY A 636 15.48 16.78 8.25
N ASN A 637 16.36 17.26 9.14
CA ASN A 637 17.53 16.51 9.60
C ASN A 637 17.10 15.36 10.49
N SER A 638 17.39 14.12 10.11
CA SER A 638 17.62 12.91 10.93
C SER A 638 16.53 11.91 11.47
N PRO A 639 15.62 11.35 10.66
CA PRO A 639 14.44 10.57 11.16
C PRO A 639 14.46 9.10 11.64
N ILE A 640 13.27 8.42 11.81
CA ILE A 640 12.90 6.99 12.26
C ILE A 640 11.36 6.49 12.21
N SER A 641 10.30 7.12 11.57
CA SER A 641 8.80 6.73 11.68
C SER A 641 7.80 7.05 10.44
N LEU A 642 6.45 7.34 10.38
CA LEU A 642 5.47 7.03 9.23
C LEU A 642 3.88 7.06 9.54
N THR A 643 2.89 7.06 8.59
CA THR A 643 1.50 6.39 8.50
C THR A 643 0.84 6.56 7.10
N VAL A 644 -0.36 5.99 6.75
CA VAL A 644 -1.18 6.18 5.49
C VAL A 644 -2.87 6.28 5.86
N ALA A 645 -4.13 6.99 5.55
CA ALA A 645 -5.15 7.97 4.64
C ALA A 645 -5.10 9.38 3.80
N ASP A 646 -6.24 10.03 3.45
CA ASP A 646 -6.41 10.97 2.26
C ASP A 646 -6.78 12.43 2.47
N PHE A 647 -5.92 13.35 2.12
CA PHE A 647 -6.03 14.63 2.79
C PHE A 647 -6.42 15.81 1.92
N ASP A 648 -6.77 15.56 0.66
CA ASP A 648 -7.45 16.52 -0.22
C ASP A 648 -8.37 15.89 -1.29
N ASN A 649 -8.57 14.57 -1.24
CA ASN A 649 -9.57 13.80 -1.99
C ASN A 649 -9.19 13.43 -3.46
N ASN A 650 -7.99 12.85 -3.78
CA ASN A 650 -7.67 12.32 -5.17
C ASN A 650 -7.36 10.79 -5.39
N GLY A 651 -7.16 9.94 -4.36
CA GLY A 651 -7.17 8.45 -4.45
C GLY A 651 -5.96 7.67 -5.03
N ILE A 652 -4.71 8.10 -4.75
CA ILE A 652 -3.39 7.60 -5.25
C ILE A 652 -2.12 7.68 -4.27
N LEU A 653 -2.07 6.91 -3.16
CA LEU A 653 -1.73 7.16 -1.72
C LEU A 653 -0.27 7.49 -1.12
N ASP A 654 -0.10 7.74 0.22
CA ASP A 654 0.71 8.91 0.78
C ASP A 654 1.42 8.94 2.21
N PHE A 655 2.61 9.59 2.39
CA PHE A 655 3.55 9.42 3.58
C PHE A 655 3.92 10.59 4.50
N ALA A 656 4.75 10.31 5.53
CA ALA A 656 5.21 11.30 6.46
C ALA A 656 6.57 11.15 7.05
N VAL A 657 7.02 12.27 7.61
CA VAL A 657 8.43 12.56 7.81
C VAL A 657 8.76 13.64 8.89
N VAL A 658 8.31 13.47 10.17
CA VAL A 658 8.59 14.32 11.37
C VAL A 658 10.07 14.47 11.67
N GLU A 659 10.49 15.69 11.98
CA GLU A 659 11.84 15.98 12.42
C GLU A 659 12.10 15.98 13.93
N GLN A 660 13.35 15.74 14.43
CA GLN A 660 13.72 15.63 15.88
C GLN A 660 14.56 16.74 16.51
N THR A 661 15.15 17.66 15.77
CA THR A 661 15.78 18.84 16.42
C THR A 661 15.50 20.13 15.69
N ASP A 662 14.87 20.05 14.52
CA ASP A 662 14.62 21.14 13.59
C ASP A 662 13.47 22.02 14.10
N ASN A 663 12.60 21.41 14.88
CA ASN A 663 11.37 21.92 15.46
C ASN A 663 10.29 22.20 14.39
N THR A 664 10.16 21.30 13.40
CA THR A 664 9.48 21.48 12.09
C THR A 664 8.32 20.51 11.75
N VAL A 665 8.25 20.05 10.51
CA VAL A 665 7.50 19.04 9.75
C VAL A 665 7.99 19.22 8.31
N SER A 666 7.98 18.23 7.43
CA SER A 666 8.19 18.40 5.97
C SER A 666 7.13 17.60 5.20
N VAL A 667 7.21 17.14 3.90
CA VAL A 667 6.05 16.51 3.13
C VAL A 667 6.09 16.33 1.55
N LEU A 668 5.59 15.21 0.92
CA LEU A 668 5.42 14.81 -0.55
C LEU A 668 4.08 13.93 -1.10
N LEU A 669 2.79 14.45 -1.37
CA LEU A 669 1.26 14.16 -1.63
C LEU A 669 0.70 13.35 -2.92
N GLY A 670 0.83 12.03 -3.16
CA GLY A 670 0.09 11.09 -4.11
C GLY A 670 -0.23 11.22 -5.66
N ILE A 671 0.68 11.30 -6.68
CA ILE A 671 0.28 11.18 -8.14
C ILE A 671 -0.10 9.75 -8.57
N GLY A 672 0.26 8.77 -7.76
CA GLY A 672 0.60 7.46 -8.29
C GLY A 672 1.89 7.46 -9.11
N ARG A 673 2.19 6.30 -9.71
CA ARG A 673 3.50 5.92 -10.29
C ARG A 673 4.70 6.13 -9.34
N GLY A 674 4.43 6.34 -8.04
CA GLY A 674 5.31 6.86 -7.00
C GLY A 674 6.33 7.90 -7.47
N VAL A 675 5.91 9.17 -7.56
CA VAL A 675 6.76 10.30 -7.99
C VAL A 675 6.51 11.57 -7.17
N PHE A 676 7.46 11.93 -6.32
CA PHE A 676 7.32 12.89 -5.23
C PHE A 676 7.96 14.29 -5.53
N GLN A 677 7.63 15.37 -4.81
CA GLN A 677 8.47 16.56 -4.52
C GLN A 677 7.81 17.42 -3.42
N MET A 678 8.22 18.67 -3.19
CA MET A 678 8.80 19.08 -1.89
C MET A 678 7.95 19.33 -0.63
N ALA A 679 8.66 19.11 0.48
CA ALA A 679 8.45 19.58 1.85
C ALA A 679 7.85 21.00 2.08
N LEU A 680 6.88 21.04 2.99
CA LEU A 680 6.22 22.17 3.66
C LEU A 680 6.24 21.94 5.20
N ASN A 681 6.44 23.00 6.00
CA ASN A 681 6.92 22.86 7.39
C ASN A 681 6.16 23.76 8.42
N TYR A 682 5.77 23.27 9.60
CA TYR A 682 4.93 23.86 10.69
C TYR A 682 5.64 23.68 12.08
N THR A 683 5.11 24.14 13.25
CA THR A 683 5.95 24.40 14.47
C THR A 683 5.26 24.41 15.86
N VAL A 684 5.99 24.12 16.99
CA VAL A 684 5.87 24.74 18.37
C VAL A 684 6.94 24.40 19.47
N GLY A 685 7.01 23.20 20.09
CA GLY A 685 7.73 22.82 21.38
C GLY A 685 9.02 21.93 21.27
N LYS A 686 9.50 21.17 22.30
CA LYS A 686 10.73 20.29 22.18
C LYS A 686 10.74 18.89 22.92
N ASN A 687 11.10 17.74 22.26
CA ASN A 687 11.51 16.32 22.67
C ASN A 687 10.89 14.84 22.31
N PRO A 688 10.02 14.51 21.33
CA PRO A 688 9.04 13.34 21.10
C PRO A 688 9.10 11.81 20.75
N SER A 689 7.92 11.17 20.56
CA SER A 689 7.67 9.91 19.78
C SER A 689 6.21 9.43 19.50
N PHE A 690 5.83 8.98 18.27
CA PHE A 690 4.68 8.13 17.89
C PHE A 690 3.46 8.94 17.36
N ILE A 691 2.57 8.35 16.55
CA ILE A 691 1.64 9.02 15.64
C ILE A 691 0.65 8.12 14.88
N ILE A 692 -0.49 8.58 14.35
CA ILE A 692 -1.44 7.70 13.59
C ILE A 692 -2.48 8.44 12.73
N SER A 693 -3.53 7.78 12.18
CA SER A 693 -4.51 8.43 11.29
C SER A 693 -5.98 7.92 11.26
N SER A 694 -6.98 8.82 11.07
CA SER A 694 -8.29 8.74 11.82
C SER A 694 -9.48 9.86 11.85
N ASP A 695 -10.70 9.78 11.29
CA ASP A 695 -11.76 10.87 10.99
C ASP A 695 -12.25 12.00 12.00
N PHE A 696 -11.72 12.16 13.22
CA PHE A 696 -12.31 12.78 14.45
C PHE A 696 -13.17 14.11 14.60
N ASP A 697 -13.72 14.83 13.58
CA ASP A 697 -15.04 15.60 13.68
C ASP A 697 -16.30 15.25 12.81
N ASN A 698 -16.35 14.28 11.88
CA ASN A 698 -17.60 14.03 11.11
C ASN A 698 -18.09 15.26 10.28
N ASP A 699 -17.30 16.34 10.15
CA ASP A 699 -17.15 16.94 8.81
C ASP A 699 -16.38 16.00 7.85
N ASN A 700 -15.97 14.86 8.41
CA ASN A 700 -15.30 13.73 7.83
C ASN A 700 -13.87 14.06 7.41
N ASN A 701 -13.31 15.26 7.66
CA ASN A 701 -12.00 15.61 7.08
C ASN A 701 -10.78 14.99 7.77
N GLN A 702 -9.56 15.48 7.49
CA GLN A 702 -8.36 14.68 7.61
C GLN A 702 -7.25 15.35 8.44
N ASP A 703 -7.45 15.17 9.74
CA ASP A 703 -6.72 15.57 10.95
C ASP A 703 -5.38 14.84 11.21
N LEU A 704 -4.76 14.99 12.41
CA LEU A 704 -3.36 14.67 12.82
C LEU A 704 -2.86 14.64 14.34
N ILE A 705 -2.34 13.53 14.90
CA ILE A 705 -1.52 13.51 16.17
C ILE A 705 -0.53 12.32 16.38
N ILE A 706 0.35 12.40 17.36
CA ILE A 706 1.46 13.31 17.48
C ILE A 706 1.91 13.25 18.94
N ALA A 707 2.83 12.33 19.21
CA ALA A 707 3.25 12.03 20.57
C ALA A 707 4.68 12.38 20.89
N ASN A 708 4.88 13.04 22.05
CA ASN A 708 5.87 14.13 22.14
C ASN A 708 6.77 14.07 23.38
N SER A 709 7.60 15.08 23.68
CA SER A 709 8.30 15.15 24.98
C SER A 709 8.88 16.58 25.29
N ASP A 710 9.82 16.78 26.22
CA ASP A 710 10.33 17.87 27.12
C ASP A 710 9.51 19.18 27.46
N ALA A 711 8.17 19.25 27.38
CA ALA A 711 7.19 20.29 27.84
C ALA A 711 5.63 19.92 28.01
N ASP A 712 5.25 18.84 28.69
CA ASP A 712 4.00 18.22 29.20
C ASP A 712 2.57 18.27 28.54
N SER A 713 2.30 19.16 27.58
CA SER A 713 1.00 19.27 26.86
C SER A 713 0.74 18.11 25.87
N VAL A 714 -0.28 18.11 24.99
CA VAL A 714 -0.15 17.84 23.55
C VAL A 714 -0.92 18.86 22.73
N SER A 715 -0.34 19.45 21.71
CA SER A 715 -1.12 20.13 20.66
C SER A 715 -1.65 19.22 19.59
N VAL A 716 -2.43 19.77 18.65
CA VAL A 716 -3.25 19.04 17.68
C VAL A 716 -3.70 19.93 16.49
N LEU A 717 -3.99 19.45 15.26
CA LEU A 717 -3.97 20.31 14.02
C LEU A 717 -4.92 20.05 12.80
N TYR A 718 -5.48 21.16 12.27
CA TYR A 718 -6.65 21.39 11.37
C TYR A 718 -6.48 21.06 9.83
N GLY A 719 -6.36 19.79 9.38
CA GLY A 719 -6.28 19.31 7.98
C GLY A 719 -7.59 19.27 7.18
N ASN A 720 -7.76 20.15 6.19
CA ASN A 720 -9.11 20.54 5.74
C ASN A 720 -9.73 19.73 4.59
N GLY A 721 -9.18 18.57 4.21
CA GLY A 721 -9.56 17.95 2.93
C GLY A 721 -9.21 18.85 1.74
N ASP A 722 -8.10 19.59 1.86
CA ASP A 722 -7.58 20.50 0.84
C ASP A 722 -6.03 20.52 0.79
N GLY A 723 -5.40 19.61 1.52
CA GLY A 723 -3.97 19.66 1.69
C GLY A 723 -3.46 20.81 2.59
N PHE A 724 -4.19 21.34 3.58
CA PHE A 724 -3.58 22.25 4.58
C PHE A 724 -4.07 22.08 6.01
N PHE A 725 -3.22 22.44 6.99
CA PHE A 725 -3.56 22.44 8.42
C PHE A 725 -3.81 23.85 9.01
N HIS A 726 -4.68 23.98 10.03
CA HIS A 726 -4.59 25.08 11.03
C HIS A 726 -3.91 24.67 12.38
N PRO A 727 -3.47 25.65 13.21
CA PRO A 727 -2.47 25.50 14.29
C PRO A 727 -2.74 24.62 15.54
N PRO A 728 -1.67 24.20 16.25
CA PRO A 728 -1.64 23.46 17.55
C PRO A 728 -2.56 23.88 18.75
N LEU A 729 -3.39 22.96 19.34
CA LEU A 729 -4.09 23.11 20.66
C LEU A 729 -3.49 22.27 21.83
N ASN A 730 -2.60 22.88 22.62
CA ASN A 730 -1.76 22.21 23.64
C ASN A 730 -2.41 21.86 24.99
N VAL A 731 -2.34 20.61 25.48
CA VAL A 731 -3.02 20.25 26.74
C VAL A 731 -2.43 19.11 27.59
N THR A 732 -2.38 19.37 28.90
CA THR A 732 -1.46 18.66 29.79
C THR A 732 -1.94 17.31 30.22
N VAL A 733 -0.97 16.43 30.12
CA VAL A 733 -1.01 15.19 30.86
C VAL A 733 0.18 15.00 31.76
N GLY A 734 1.28 15.68 31.47
CA GLY A 734 2.52 15.73 32.23
C GLY A 734 3.75 15.30 31.39
N SER A 735 4.81 14.93 32.10
CA SER A 735 6.19 14.72 31.65
C SER A 735 6.45 13.43 30.87
N LEU A 736 7.46 13.45 29.97
CA LEU A 736 8.12 12.38 29.16
C LEU A 736 7.68 11.88 27.65
N PRO A 737 6.54 12.22 26.99
CA PRO A 737 5.27 11.20 25.31
C PRO A 737 5.60 10.27 24.02
N SER A 738 4.88 9.10 23.82
CA SER A 738 5.32 7.79 23.14
C SER A 738 4.38 6.58 22.77
N SER A 739 3.06 6.63 22.67
CA SER A 739 2.21 5.54 22.09
C SER A 739 0.77 6.02 21.97
N LEU A 740 0.02 5.69 20.92
CA LEU A 740 -1.34 6.08 20.48
C LEU A 740 -2.03 4.76 20.00
N THR A 741 -3.35 4.61 19.82
CA THR A 741 -4.14 3.48 19.18
C THR A 741 -5.33 4.18 18.55
N SER A 742 -6.26 3.44 17.94
CA SER A 742 -7.67 3.75 18.10
C SER A 742 -8.74 2.68 17.85
N ILE A 743 -9.91 2.74 18.53
CA ILE A 743 -11.25 2.11 18.28
C ILE A 743 -12.21 2.16 19.50
N ASP A 744 -13.55 2.10 19.31
CA ASP A 744 -14.75 2.63 20.06
C ASP A 744 -15.02 2.26 21.56
N LEU A 745 -15.24 3.22 22.48
CA LEU A 745 -15.41 3.06 23.95
C LEU A 745 -16.77 3.27 24.55
N ASN A 746 -17.83 3.45 23.78
CA ASN A 746 -19.12 3.12 24.36
C ASN A 746 -20.22 2.72 23.40
N LYS A 747 -19.97 2.76 22.10
CA LYS A 747 -20.99 2.76 21.05
C LYS A 747 -22.01 3.89 21.22
N ASP A 748 -21.63 5.09 21.67
CA ASP A 748 -22.57 6.23 21.81
C ASP A 748 -22.62 7.17 20.59
N GLY A 749 -21.49 7.38 19.90
CA GLY A 749 -21.42 8.26 18.74
C GLY A 749 -20.75 9.62 18.96
N TYR A 750 -19.79 9.73 19.89
CA TYR A 750 -18.68 10.71 19.86
C TYR A 750 -17.31 9.97 19.60
N ILE A 751 -16.06 10.47 19.77
CA ILE A 751 -14.84 9.58 19.75
C ILE A 751 -13.70 9.85 20.80
N ASP A 752 -13.58 9.07 21.91
CA ASP A 752 -12.54 9.02 23.00
C ASP A 752 -11.08 8.88 22.54
N LEU A 753 -10.12 8.64 23.46
CA LEU A 753 -8.89 7.87 23.19
C LEU A 753 -8.08 7.46 24.46
N ILE A 754 -6.90 6.82 24.48
CA ILE A 754 -6.43 5.83 25.51
C ILE A 754 -4.89 6.02 25.87
N VAL A 755 -4.24 5.88 27.06
CA VAL A 755 -2.70 6.03 27.12
C VAL A 755 -1.91 5.40 28.29
N VAL A 756 -0.55 5.46 28.30
CA VAL A 756 0.51 5.15 29.34
C VAL A 756 1.53 6.25 29.79
N ASN A 757 1.98 6.16 31.04
CA ASN A 757 2.82 7.05 31.81
C ASN A 757 4.29 6.69 31.55
N ASN A 758 4.93 7.07 30.41
CA ASN A 758 6.37 6.75 30.11
C ASN A 758 7.34 7.29 31.17
N GLY A 759 6.87 8.04 32.13
CA GLY A 759 7.51 8.26 33.37
C GLY A 759 6.51 8.01 34.41
N GLU A 760 7.07 7.69 35.54
CA GLU A 760 6.28 7.29 36.67
C GLU A 760 5.50 5.96 36.37
N ASN A 761 4.94 5.45 35.26
CA ASN A 761 4.16 4.13 35.18
C ASN A 761 2.65 3.97 35.57
N ASN A 762 1.72 4.28 34.64
CA ASN A 762 0.31 3.82 34.49
C ASN A 762 -0.18 4.19 33.12
N ILE A 763 -1.47 4.51 33.01
CA ILE A 763 -2.38 4.44 31.92
C ILE A 763 -3.62 5.36 32.15
N ARG A 764 -4.34 5.97 31.16
CA ARG A 764 -5.50 6.97 31.25
C ARG A 764 -6.29 7.19 29.88
N ILE A 765 -7.64 7.09 29.69
CA ILE A 765 -8.41 7.59 28.48
C ILE A 765 -8.36 9.09 28.56
N LEU A 766 -8.71 9.80 27.51
CA LEU A 766 -9.33 11.10 27.71
C LEU A 766 -10.58 11.35 26.79
N LEU A 767 -11.55 12.13 27.29
CA LEU A 767 -12.98 12.10 26.87
C LEU A 767 -13.36 12.89 25.58
N ASN A 768 -13.97 12.35 24.50
CA ASN A 768 -14.66 13.16 23.45
C ASN A 768 -16.16 13.23 23.61
N ASP A 769 -16.69 14.43 23.47
CA ASP A 769 -18.12 14.69 23.43
C ASP A 769 -18.64 15.08 22.03
N GLY A 770 -17.76 15.00 21.03
CA GLY A 770 -17.95 15.37 19.63
C GLY A 770 -17.65 16.84 19.32
N ASN A 771 -17.41 17.67 20.35
CA ASN A 771 -17.59 19.14 20.28
C ASN A 771 -16.30 19.94 20.28
N LYS A 772 -15.19 19.34 19.87
CA LYS A 772 -13.90 20.02 19.87
C LYS A 772 -13.36 20.22 21.33
N THR A 773 -13.81 19.40 22.31
CA THR A 773 -13.31 19.26 23.71
C THR A 773 -13.12 17.85 24.31
N PHE A 774 -12.09 17.78 25.17
CA PHE A 774 -11.58 16.64 25.94
C PHE A 774 -11.84 16.63 27.45
N TYR A 775 -11.82 15.47 28.13
CA TYR A 775 -11.79 15.39 29.62
C TYR A 775 -11.22 14.05 30.28
N MET A 776 -11.45 13.73 31.58
CA MET A 776 -10.66 12.83 32.49
C MET A 776 -11.45 11.95 33.57
N TYR A 777 -11.36 10.58 33.71
CA TYR A 777 -11.69 9.79 35.00
C TYR A 777 -10.47 9.58 35.97
N SER A 778 -9.54 8.60 35.75
CA SER A 778 -8.54 8.13 36.77
C SER A 778 -7.24 7.39 36.32
N ASN A 779 -6.50 6.89 37.36
CA ASN A 779 -5.09 6.44 37.39
C ASN A 779 -4.73 5.20 38.25
N TYR A 780 -4.04 4.17 37.73
CA TYR A 780 -3.74 2.93 38.49
C TYR A 780 -2.25 2.60 38.46
N SER A 781 -1.50 2.68 39.56
CA SER A 781 -0.04 2.55 39.50
C SER A 781 0.48 1.17 39.07
N VAL A 782 1.28 1.12 37.98
CA VAL A 782 1.96 -0.11 37.49
C VAL A 782 3.20 -0.47 38.32
N GLY A 783 4.08 -1.25 37.70
CA GLY A 783 5.38 -1.61 38.18
C GLY A 783 6.36 -0.48 38.01
N LYS A 784 6.85 -0.31 36.79
CA LYS A 784 7.81 0.68 36.30
C LYS A 784 8.13 0.18 34.95
N SER A 785 7.81 0.97 33.95
CA SER A 785 8.47 0.83 32.68
C SER A 785 7.71 0.56 31.34
N PRO A 786 6.39 0.45 31.14
CA PRO A 786 5.67 -0.03 29.90
C PRO A 786 6.22 0.08 28.38
N SER A 787 5.52 -0.30 27.25
CA SER A 787 6.10 -0.20 25.85
C SER A 787 5.47 -0.08 24.37
N SER A 788 4.21 -0.41 23.98
CA SER A 788 3.30 -0.18 22.74
C SER A 788 1.97 -0.98 22.89
N ILE A 789 0.93 -1.05 21.99
CA ILE A 789 -0.41 -1.83 22.10
C ILE A 789 -1.08 -1.92 20.58
N VAL A 790 -2.07 -2.77 20.11
CA VAL A 790 -2.98 -2.90 18.89
C VAL A 790 -4.34 -3.68 19.03
N SER A 791 -5.13 -3.97 17.98
CA SER A 791 -6.57 -4.28 18.10
C SER A 791 -7.16 -5.62 17.61
N SER A 792 -8.10 -6.25 18.35
CA SER A 792 -9.11 -7.23 17.83
C SER A 792 -10.29 -7.54 18.76
N ASP A 793 -11.51 -7.86 18.27
CA ASP A 793 -12.54 -8.61 19.02
C ASP A 793 -12.38 -10.08 18.71
N PHE A 794 -11.95 -10.89 19.68
CA PHE A 794 -12.31 -12.30 19.66
C PHE A 794 -12.87 -12.87 20.98
N ASN A 795 -13.06 -12.06 22.01
CA ASN A 795 -13.84 -12.31 23.25
C ASN A 795 -15.35 -12.31 23.05
N ARG A 796 -15.87 -11.82 21.92
CA ARG A 796 -17.09 -12.28 21.23
C ARG A 796 -18.43 -12.28 21.97
N ASP A 797 -18.55 -11.75 23.18
CA ASP A 797 -19.86 -11.44 23.77
C ASP A 797 -20.46 -10.12 23.24
N GLY A 798 -19.76 -9.45 22.30
CA GLY A 798 -20.19 -9.21 20.90
C GLY A 798 -19.93 -7.81 20.27
N ASN A 799 -18.90 -7.11 20.71
CA ASN A 799 -19.03 -5.76 21.24
C ASN A 799 -17.73 -4.86 21.01
N ILE A 800 -16.78 -4.51 21.95
CA ILE A 800 -15.32 -4.10 21.73
C ILE A 800 -14.26 -4.31 23.03
N ASP A 801 -12.83 -4.69 23.10
CA ASP A 801 -11.71 -5.90 23.47
C ASP A 801 -10.21 -5.37 23.62
N LEU A 802 -8.57 -5.19 25.30
CA LEU A 802 -7.01 -5.12 25.46
C LEU A 802 -6.06 -5.93 26.34
N ALA A 803 -4.76 -5.88 25.92
CA ALA A 803 -3.60 -6.77 26.06
C ALA A 803 -2.01 -6.26 25.95
N VAL A 804 -1.09 -5.99 26.98
CA VAL A 804 0.41 -5.62 26.84
C VAL A 804 1.47 -5.47 28.05
N THR A 805 2.83 -5.31 28.19
CA THR A 805 4.09 -4.70 27.56
C THR A 805 5.37 -4.16 28.36
N SER A 806 6.28 -4.90 28.99
CA SER A 806 7.22 -4.44 30.07
C SER A 806 8.66 -3.86 29.76
N LYS A 807 9.76 -4.26 30.48
CA LYS A 807 11.26 -4.26 30.34
C LYS A 807 12.11 -4.47 31.66
N ASP A 808 11.69 -4.81 32.90
CA ASP A 808 12.67 -5.20 34.01
C ASP A 808 12.32 -6.41 34.93
N ASP A 809 11.06 -6.87 35.04
CA ASP A 809 10.65 -8.26 35.32
C ASP A 809 9.43 -8.50 34.45
N ASP A 810 9.61 -9.58 33.72
CA ASP A 810 9.00 -10.31 32.60
C ASP A 810 7.59 -10.14 31.94
N ILE A 811 6.93 -8.98 31.64
CA ILE A 811 5.48 -9.06 31.32
C ILE A 811 4.63 -8.12 30.45
N VAL A 812 3.59 -8.80 29.96
CA VAL A 812 2.25 -8.32 29.79
C VAL A 812 1.42 -8.76 31.00
N SER A 813 0.30 -8.09 31.19
CA SER A 813 -0.99 -8.55 31.67
C SER A 813 -2.00 -8.25 30.60
N VAL A 814 -3.07 -9.01 30.50
CA VAL A 814 -4.23 -8.64 29.72
C VAL A 814 -5.23 -7.88 30.58
N LEU A 815 -6.30 -7.42 29.97
CA LEU A 815 -7.36 -6.58 30.46
C LEU A 815 -8.70 -6.84 29.70
N PHE A 816 -9.85 -6.58 30.33
CA PHE A 816 -11.23 -6.68 29.77
C PHE A 816 -12.33 -5.61 30.21
N ASN A 817 -13.32 -5.25 29.35
CA ASN A 817 -14.29 -4.11 29.36
C ASN A 817 -15.68 -4.30 29.97
N ARG A 818 -16.16 -3.40 30.82
CA ARG A 818 -17.12 -3.67 31.90
C ARG A 818 -18.61 -3.37 31.66
N GLY A 819 -18.92 -2.31 30.94
CA GLY A 819 -20.24 -1.69 30.71
C GLY A 819 -20.11 -0.19 30.40
N ASN A 820 -18.91 0.32 30.60
CA ASN A 820 -18.42 1.66 30.35
C ASN A 820 -16.95 1.51 29.91
N GLY A 821 -16.20 0.64 30.56
CA GLY A 821 -14.87 1.05 31.00
C GLY A 821 -14.68 1.41 32.49
N SER A 822 -14.47 0.42 33.33
CA SER A 822 -13.63 0.56 34.55
C SER A 822 -12.97 -0.79 34.91
N PHE A 823 -11.69 -1.10 34.64
CA PHE A 823 -11.27 -2.53 34.45
C PHE A 823 -11.42 -3.30 35.75
N TYR A 824 -11.46 -4.61 35.62
CA TYR A 824 -11.10 -5.52 36.70
C TYR A 824 -9.58 -5.64 36.71
N THR A 825 -9.04 -6.69 37.31
CA THR A 825 -7.64 -6.71 37.69
C THR A 825 -6.80 -7.54 36.74
N SER A 826 -5.89 -6.94 35.98
CA SER A 826 -4.97 -7.53 35.00
C SER A 826 -4.40 -8.90 35.39
N ALA A 827 -3.82 -9.66 34.45
CA ALA A 827 -2.69 -10.58 34.69
C ALA A 827 -2.23 -11.32 33.40
N ASN A 828 -1.20 -12.22 33.39
CA ASN A 828 0.23 -11.93 33.62
C ASN A 828 1.22 -13.13 33.40
N TYR A 829 2.16 -13.17 32.44
CA TYR A 829 2.96 -14.40 32.21
C TYR A 829 4.46 -14.17 31.80
N THR A 830 5.44 -15.09 31.98
CA THR A 830 6.94 -14.82 31.90
C THR A 830 7.77 -15.50 30.76
N VAL A 831 8.85 -14.88 30.22
CA VAL A 831 9.01 -14.73 28.75
C VAL A 831 10.40 -14.62 28.05
N GLY A 832 10.46 -14.38 26.74
CA GLY A 832 11.71 -14.10 26.04
C GLY A 832 12.29 -12.72 26.35
N LYS A 833 13.15 -12.48 27.33
CA LYS A 833 14.16 -11.37 27.37
C LYS A 833 14.16 -9.90 26.57
N SER A 834 13.26 -8.82 26.64
CA SER A 834 13.33 -7.30 26.27
C SER A 834 12.60 -6.47 25.07
N PRO A 835 11.28 -6.51 24.85
CA PRO A 835 10.41 -6.28 23.60
C PRO A 835 9.79 -5.14 22.54
N SER A 836 9.89 -3.77 22.29
CA SER A 836 8.88 -2.62 21.85
C SER A 836 7.58 -2.27 20.82
N CYS A 837 6.86 -2.90 19.79
CA CYS A 837 5.44 -2.55 19.16
C CYS A 837 4.42 -3.60 18.37
N VAL A 838 3.27 -3.38 17.59
CA VAL A 838 2.05 -4.37 17.57
C VAL A 838 0.82 -4.49 16.53
N ILE A 839 0.17 -5.72 16.39
CA ILE A 839 -1.17 -6.26 15.85
C ILE A 839 -1.85 -7.54 16.48
N CYS A 840 -3.14 -7.72 16.14
CA CYS A 840 -3.92 -8.94 15.84
C CYS A 840 -3.86 -9.45 14.39
N ALA A 841 -4.00 -10.76 14.18
CA ALA A 841 -4.56 -11.32 12.93
C ALA A 841 -5.53 -12.49 13.17
N ASP A 842 -6.19 -13.05 12.14
CA ASP A 842 -6.75 -14.42 12.17
C ASP A 842 -5.66 -15.46 11.88
N VAL A 843 -4.74 -15.65 12.84
CA VAL A 843 -3.43 -16.33 12.77
C VAL A 843 -3.45 -17.84 12.41
N ASN A 844 -4.58 -18.33 11.94
CA ASN A 844 -4.84 -19.72 11.55
C ASN A 844 -6.08 -19.97 10.66
N LYS A 845 -7.04 -19.04 10.62
CA LYS A 845 -8.43 -19.19 10.17
C LYS A 845 -9.44 -19.92 11.09
N ASP A 846 -9.25 -20.16 12.40
CA ASP A 846 -10.39 -20.61 13.26
C ASP A 846 -11.32 -19.48 13.67
N THR A 847 -11.14 -18.32 13.04
CA THR A 847 -11.92 -17.09 13.16
C THR A 847 -11.66 -16.35 14.45
N TYR A 848 -11.18 -17.00 15.50
CA TYR A 848 -10.47 -16.25 16.52
C TYR A 848 -9.18 -15.81 15.85
N GLY A 849 -8.83 -14.56 16.03
CA GLY A 849 -7.52 -14.05 15.70
C GLY A 849 -6.69 -13.88 16.95
N ASP A 850 -5.34 -13.95 16.89
CA ASP A 850 -4.41 -14.14 18.02
C ASP A 850 -3.00 -13.44 17.88
N LEU A 851 -2.04 -13.75 18.78
CA LEU A 851 -1.02 -12.83 19.38
C LEU A 851 0.43 -13.25 19.67
N ILE A 852 1.36 -12.30 19.81
CA ILE A 852 2.81 -12.55 19.73
C ILE A 852 3.78 -11.83 20.65
N VAL A 853 4.86 -12.53 21.03
CA VAL A 853 6.15 -12.15 21.66
C VAL A 853 7.34 -11.56 20.88
N ALA A 854 8.42 -11.00 21.45
CA ALA A 854 9.35 -10.01 20.86
C ALA A 854 10.88 -9.92 21.24
N ASN A 855 11.96 -9.96 20.35
CA ASN A 855 13.35 -10.40 20.75
C ASN A 855 14.96 -9.70 20.66
N TYR A 856 15.97 -9.04 21.55
CA TYR A 856 16.54 -8.62 23.09
C TYR A 856 17.82 -9.09 23.98
N GLY A 857 17.67 -9.94 25.05
CA GLY A 857 18.50 -10.81 25.99
C GLY A 857 18.87 -12.43 26.10
N GLN A 858 18.52 -13.73 25.63
CA GLN A 858 17.69 -14.82 24.81
C GLN A 858 16.67 -14.98 23.56
N ASN A 859 16.51 -14.22 22.46
CA ASN A 859 16.03 -14.66 21.10
C ASN A 859 14.73 -15.50 20.74
N THR A 860 13.60 -14.91 20.30
CA THR A 860 12.32 -15.41 19.65
C THR A 860 11.37 -14.35 18.96
N ILE A 861 10.08 -14.56 18.63
CA ILE A 861 8.89 -13.71 18.34
C ILE A 861 7.51 -14.41 18.49
N SER A 862 7.01 -14.41 19.72
CA SER A 862 6.53 -15.58 20.45
C SER A 862 5.02 -15.64 20.77
N ILE A 863 4.27 -16.30 19.90
CA ILE A 863 2.79 -16.44 19.74
C ILE A 863 2.21 -17.67 20.51
N LEU A 864 0.88 -18.02 20.75
CA LEU A 864 0.23 -19.11 21.66
C LEU A 864 -0.74 -20.16 20.95
N PHE A 865 -1.83 -20.88 21.42
CA PHE A 865 -2.70 -21.75 20.47
C PHE A 865 -4.19 -22.26 20.77
N ASN A 866 -5.30 -21.46 20.72
CA ASN A 866 -6.67 -21.81 20.15
C ASN A 866 -8.08 -21.96 20.87
N ASN A 867 -8.46 -21.21 21.94
CA ASN A 867 -9.71 -21.06 22.76
C ASN A 867 -10.44 -19.85 22.26
N GLY A 868 -10.68 -18.78 23.01
CA GLY A 868 -10.47 -18.33 24.40
C GLY A 868 -11.65 -18.31 25.40
N ALA A 869 -11.35 -18.38 26.69
CA ALA A 869 -12.30 -18.07 27.77
C ALA A 869 -12.08 -16.70 28.47
N GLY A 870 -11.21 -15.80 28.06
CA GLY A 870 -9.92 -16.08 27.45
C GLY A 870 -9.15 -17.08 28.31
N ILE A 871 -8.49 -18.03 27.68
CA ILE A 871 -7.31 -18.68 28.25
C ILE A 871 -6.32 -18.94 27.12
N PHE A 872 -5.12 -18.34 27.14
CA PHE A 872 -4.00 -18.85 26.34
C PHE A 872 -3.36 -20.07 27.05
N TYR A 873 -2.58 -20.94 26.36
CA TYR A 873 -1.97 -22.16 26.96
C TYR A 873 -0.53 -22.52 26.50
N ASN A 874 0.09 -21.82 25.53
CA ASN A 874 1.17 -22.42 24.70
C ASN A 874 2.67 -21.93 24.68
N ILE A 875 3.14 -20.71 24.27
CA ILE A 875 4.55 -20.06 24.22
C ILE A 875 5.93 -20.49 23.46
N SER A 876 6.66 -19.72 22.56
CA SER A 876 7.26 -20.27 21.24
C SER A 876 8.68 -19.91 20.45
N THR A 877 9.32 -20.65 19.36
CA THR A 877 10.81 -20.77 18.70
C THR A 877 11.73 -21.66 17.39
N PHE A 878 12.31 -21.68 16.02
CA PHE A 878 12.67 -21.11 14.49
C PHE A 878 13.75 -20.03 14.19
N ILE A 879 14.89 -20.01 13.44
CA ILE A 879 15.85 -18.84 13.62
C ILE A 879 16.18 -17.79 12.35
N VAL A 880 16.25 -16.40 11.99
CA VAL A 880 15.87 -14.87 12.28
C VAL A 880 17.05 -13.87 12.49
N GLY A 881 16.91 -12.69 13.18
CA GLY A 881 17.97 -11.69 13.55
C GLY A 881 18.22 -11.02 14.97
N ARG A 882 19.48 -10.61 15.25
CA ARG A 882 20.24 -9.74 16.26
C ARG A 882 19.91 -8.26 16.74
N TYR A 883 18.71 -7.70 17.02
CA TYR A 883 18.40 -6.42 17.82
C TYR A 883 16.97 -5.87 18.36
N PRO A 884 15.69 -6.26 18.01
CA PRO A 884 14.25 -5.72 17.64
C PRO A 884 13.25 -4.52 18.20
N THR A 885 12.14 -4.00 17.51
CA THR A 885 11.02 -2.99 17.97
C THR A 885 9.48 -2.64 17.39
N SER A 886 8.66 -3.18 16.37
CA SER A 886 7.10 -3.02 16.18
C SER A 886 6.21 -3.90 15.20
N LEU A 887 4.81 -4.01 15.08
CA LEU A 887 4.07 -4.89 14.04
C LEU A 887 2.56 -5.04 13.47
N VAL A 888 2.23 -5.77 12.32
CA VAL A 888 0.85 -5.98 11.65
C VAL A 888 0.56 -7.38 11.10
N ALA A 889 -0.73 -7.70 10.81
CA ALA A 889 -1.30 -8.72 9.91
C ALA A 889 -1.68 -8.24 8.48
N VAL A 890 -1.80 -9.15 7.48
CA VAL A 890 -2.57 -9.13 6.18
C VAL A 890 -2.09 -10.29 5.25
N ASP A 891 -2.80 -10.63 4.13
CA ASP A 891 -2.42 -11.58 3.03
C ASP A 891 -2.57 -10.99 1.62
N PHE A 892 -1.75 -11.45 0.66
CA PHE A 892 -1.90 -11.24 -0.79
C PHE A 892 -0.88 -12.00 -1.67
N ASN A 893 -0.42 -13.22 -1.49
CA ASN A 893 -0.96 -14.43 -0.90
C ASN A 893 -2.18 -14.94 -1.66
N ASN A 894 -3.37 -14.43 -1.41
CA ASN A 894 -4.43 -14.39 -2.42
C ASN A 894 -4.99 -15.78 -2.88
N ASP A 895 -4.41 -16.92 -2.48
CA ASP A 895 -5.10 -18.19 -2.16
C ASP A 895 -5.04 -18.40 -0.61
N GLU A 896 -4.91 -17.31 0.17
CA GLU A 896 -5.86 -16.87 1.24
C GLU A 896 -5.37 -16.77 2.70
N HIS A 897 -4.11 -17.00 3.02
CA HIS A 897 -3.66 -17.23 4.40
C HIS A 897 -3.40 -15.85 5.11
N LEU A 898 -2.52 -15.60 6.09
CA LEU A 898 -1.97 -14.22 6.34
C LEU A 898 -0.65 -14.19 7.17
N ASP A 899 0.23 -13.15 7.18
CA ASP A 899 1.72 -13.33 7.30
C ASP A 899 2.70 -12.89 8.47
N LEU A 900 3.98 -12.44 8.33
CA LEU A 900 4.77 -11.78 9.44
C LEU A 900 6.07 -10.86 9.22
N ALA A 901 6.20 -9.72 8.52
CA ALA A 901 7.52 -8.97 8.43
C ALA A 901 8.39 -8.72 9.67
N VAL A 902 9.66 -8.27 9.56
CA VAL A 902 10.64 -7.89 10.65
C VAL A 902 11.21 -6.45 10.34
N ALA A 903 11.91 -5.75 11.23
CA ALA A 903 13.05 -4.85 10.93
C ALA A 903 14.05 -5.10 12.04
N ASN A 904 15.16 -4.39 12.07
CA ASN A 904 16.39 -5.03 12.47
C ASN A 904 17.69 -4.11 13.06
N SER A 905 17.99 -3.53 14.29
CA SER A 905 19.28 -2.76 14.66
C SER A 905 20.68 -3.34 15.10
N GLY A 906 21.50 -3.95 14.23
CA GLY A 906 23.00 -3.83 14.32
C GLY A 906 23.94 -4.38 13.21
N SER A 907 23.49 -4.69 11.98
CA SER A 907 24.30 -5.17 10.83
C SER A 907 23.60 -5.25 9.47
N ASN A 908 22.48 -4.61 9.29
CA ASN A 908 21.59 -4.65 8.11
C ASN A 908 21.03 -6.04 7.64
N SER A 909 19.70 -6.15 7.39
CA SER A 909 18.85 -7.19 6.73
C SER A 909 17.34 -7.17 7.04
N VAL A 910 16.57 -7.13 5.96
CA VAL A 910 15.36 -7.92 5.69
C VAL A 910 15.68 -9.42 5.74
N SER A 911 14.87 -10.25 5.09
CA SER A 911 14.40 -11.64 5.38
C SER A 911 12.86 -11.62 5.19
N VAL A 912 12.16 -12.74 5.04
CA VAL A 912 10.69 -12.95 4.92
C VAL A 912 10.43 -14.39 5.49
N LEU A 913 9.26 -15.07 5.68
CA LEU A 913 9.21 -16.56 5.70
C LEU A 913 7.89 -17.44 5.56
N LEU A 914 7.26 -17.54 4.37
CA LEU A 914 6.45 -18.70 3.84
C LEU A 914 5.88 -19.85 4.77
N GLY A 915 4.57 -19.95 5.04
CA GLY A 915 3.88 -21.13 5.68
C GLY A 915 3.42 -22.34 4.81
N ILE A 916 2.35 -23.11 5.21
CA ILE A 916 1.95 -24.54 4.84
C ILE A 916 0.58 -25.19 5.32
N SER A 917 0.46 -25.79 6.53
CA SER A 917 -0.60 -26.65 7.16
C SER A 917 -0.26 -27.13 8.62
N ASN A 918 -0.96 -26.62 9.66
CA ASN A 918 -0.72 -26.64 11.14
C ASN A 918 0.19 -25.56 11.76
N GLY A 919 0.04 -24.32 11.32
CA GLY A 919 0.80 -23.21 11.85
C GLY A 919 2.28 -23.08 11.40
N THR A 920 3.11 -24.10 11.55
CA THR A 920 4.06 -24.54 10.49
C THR A 920 4.92 -23.56 9.63
N PHE A 921 5.28 -22.29 9.95
CA PHE A 921 6.23 -21.46 9.12
C PHE A 921 7.54 -22.20 8.86
N GLN A 922 8.55 -21.54 8.31
CA GLN A 922 9.66 -22.26 7.76
C GLN A 922 10.99 -21.46 7.87
N SER A 923 11.91 -21.51 6.89
CA SER A 923 13.34 -21.16 7.10
C SER A 923 13.72 -19.70 6.80
N GLN A 924 14.87 -19.46 6.17
CA GLN A 924 15.62 -18.14 5.99
C GLN A 924 16.78 -17.11 3.38
N ILE A 925 16.14 -16.61 2.23
CA ILE A 925 16.69 -16.02 0.96
C ILE A 925 17.39 -14.67 1.20
N LYS A 926 17.82 -13.84 0.23
CA LYS A 926 18.67 -12.65 0.49
C LYS A 926 18.04 -11.23 -0.06
N TYR A 927 17.38 -10.07 0.43
CA TYR A 927 17.01 -9.03 1.62
C TYR A 927 18.08 -8.09 2.80
N THR A 928 19.46 -7.37 2.79
CA THR A 928 20.46 -6.22 1.90
C THR A 928 20.35 -4.52 1.52
N PRO A 929 19.40 -3.49 1.74
CA PRO A 929 19.33 -2.09 2.43
C PRO A 929 19.53 -1.64 3.92
N GLY A 930 20.32 -0.58 4.18
CA GLY A 930 20.30 0.33 5.36
C GLY A 930 20.80 -0.12 6.78
N ILE A 931 21.38 0.74 7.70
CA ILE A 931 21.57 0.88 9.24
C ILE A 931 20.39 1.31 10.36
N PHE A 932 20.46 1.09 11.71
CA PHE A 932 19.58 1.38 12.97
C PHE A 932 18.09 0.89 13.39
N PRO A 933 17.44 -0.19 12.90
CA PRO A 933 15.98 -0.48 12.67
C PRO A 933 14.56 -0.47 13.44
N THR A 934 13.92 0.51 14.11
CA THR A 934 12.75 0.32 15.03
C THR A 934 11.33 -0.25 14.72
N SER A 935 10.48 0.08 13.73
CA SER A 935 8.99 -0.17 13.90
C SER A 935 8.10 -0.37 12.60
N ILE A 936 6.75 -0.61 12.40
CA ILE A 936 6.13 -1.09 11.06
C ILE A 936 4.48 -0.77 10.85
N ALA A 937 3.61 -0.97 9.79
CA ALA A 937 2.04 -0.95 9.65
C ALA A 937 1.27 -1.60 8.40
N SER A 938 -0.04 -1.38 8.08
CA SER A 938 -0.80 -2.15 6.98
C SER A 938 -2.00 -1.52 6.20
N GLY A 939 -2.13 -1.69 4.85
CA GLY A 939 -3.17 -1.18 3.88
C GLY A 939 -2.81 -1.32 2.36
N ASP A 940 -3.35 -0.50 1.43
CA ASP A 940 -3.32 -0.60 -0.08
C ASP A 940 -3.28 0.85 -0.70
N LEU A 941 -2.21 1.38 -1.34
CA LEU A 941 -1.74 2.77 -1.07
C LEU A 941 -1.17 3.79 -2.14
N ASN A 942 -1.48 4.20 -3.39
CA ASN A 942 -2.38 4.05 -4.54
C ASN A 942 -3.67 3.26 -4.61
N ASN A 943 -3.87 2.17 -3.89
CA ASN A 943 -4.96 1.21 -4.15
C ASN A 943 -4.91 0.49 -5.52
N ASP A 944 -4.54 -0.78 -5.47
CA ASP A 944 -4.53 -1.71 -6.59
C ASP A 944 -4.81 -3.16 -6.16
N GLN A 945 -5.27 -3.34 -4.92
CA GLN A 945 -5.52 -4.63 -4.26
C GLN A 945 -4.25 -5.51 -4.21
N LYS A 946 -3.16 -4.90 -3.78
CA LYS A 946 -2.04 -5.56 -3.13
C LYS A 946 -1.55 -4.66 -1.96
N PRO A 947 -1.59 -5.19 -0.72
CA PRO A 947 -0.99 -4.55 0.46
C PRO A 947 0.55 -4.70 0.54
N ASP A 948 1.33 -3.74 1.08
CA ASP A 948 2.77 -3.61 0.74
C ASP A 948 3.99 -3.45 1.68
N LEU A 949 4.49 -2.22 2.00
CA LEU A 949 5.08 -1.78 3.28
C LEU A 949 5.67 -0.28 3.32
N ILE A 950 6.54 0.13 4.29
CA ILE A 950 7.01 1.54 4.58
C ILE A 950 8.17 1.66 5.56
N VAL A 951 9.41 1.26 5.25
CA VAL A 951 10.48 1.24 6.27
C VAL A 951 10.85 2.68 6.71
N THR A 952 11.44 2.89 7.89
CA THR A 952 11.50 4.18 8.55
C THR A 952 12.69 4.32 9.52
N ASN A 953 13.85 4.78 9.03
CA ASN A 953 15.24 4.67 9.47
C ASN A 953 15.92 5.80 10.26
N GLY A 954 17.16 5.61 10.78
CA GLY A 954 17.63 6.19 12.03
C GLY A 954 19.12 6.49 12.32
N LYS A 955 20.11 6.57 11.34
CA LYS A 955 21.46 7.33 11.28
C LYS A 955 22.17 7.88 9.91
N SER A 956 21.64 7.88 8.65
CA SER A 956 21.94 8.90 7.53
C SER A 956 20.77 9.53 6.62
N ASN A 957 19.98 10.59 6.99
CA ASN A 957 18.52 11.02 6.83
C ASN A 957 17.65 10.35 5.72
N ASP A 958 16.37 9.93 5.91
CA ASP A 958 15.55 9.30 4.82
C ASP A 958 13.96 9.15 4.83
N ALA A 959 13.33 8.30 3.90
CA ALA A 959 12.09 7.41 3.93
C ALA A 959 11.88 6.07 3.17
N TYR A 960 12.54 5.67 2.06
CA TYR A 960 12.92 4.38 1.37
C TYR A 960 12.03 3.42 0.41
N ILE A 961 10.88 3.68 -0.33
CA ILE A 961 9.82 2.69 -0.88
C ILE A 961 10.41 1.34 -1.38
N PHE A 962 9.74 0.16 -1.27
CA PHE A 962 10.10 -1.05 -2.05
C PHE A 962 9.01 -2.08 -2.53
N LEU A 963 8.70 -2.28 -3.82
CA LEU A 963 7.42 -2.80 -4.32
C LEU A 963 7.18 -4.28 -4.81
N ASN A 964 6.31 -5.15 -4.21
CA ASN A 964 6.02 -6.57 -4.67
C ASN A 964 5.12 -6.92 -5.87
N ASN A 965 5.70 -7.81 -6.66
CA ASN A 965 5.22 -8.31 -7.92
C ASN A 965 4.16 -9.41 -7.95
N CYS A 966 4.14 -10.41 -7.06
CA CYS A 966 3.70 -11.75 -7.47
C CYS A 966 2.20 -11.87 -7.85
N PRO A 967 1.86 -12.83 -8.74
CA PRO A 967 0.80 -12.63 -9.74
C PRO A 967 -0.61 -12.96 -9.24
N LYS A 968 -1.57 -12.05 -9.45
CA LYS A 968 -3.02 -12.32 -9.26
C LYS A 968 -3.54 -13.46 -10.14
#